data_AF-A0A8T7KH72-F1
#
_entry.id   AF-A0A8T7KH72-F1
#
_cell.length_a   1.000
_cell.length_b   1.000
_cell.length_c   1.000
_cell.angle_alpha   90.00
_cell.angle_beta   90.00
_cell.angle_gamma   90.00
#
_symmetry.space_group_name_H-M   'P 1'
#
loop_
_entity.id
_entity.type
_entity.pdbx_description
1 polymer ?
#
loop_
_entity_poly.entity_id
_entity_poly.type
_entity_poly.pdbx_seq_one_letter_code
_entity_poly.pdbx_strand_id
1 'polypeptide(L)'
;MKRIVSISLGSSARDYRFTTTILGRQVEVERIGTNGDVARAAELIRAFDGQVDAIGLGGLTPVFRVGRARYPHQQAIHTAAQAHRTPVVDGGVIKATLERWVVAQAARAIHGLFHYKKILFTSGIERYQLAAAIAQYEGDLRFADPIVHIGLPFLPVPRSLEQLELYAATTLPITALLPYRLLHPVALGQEGHDPRAVELFRWAEVIAGDFAFIRRFAPADLSGKTIVTDDPSPAEIEDLRSRGVTTLITMTPPLATADGAPNPRPFVAADVLEAIVTAIQESGAQPGEAEVLDFIAAAGWGAHLQELNPRPKPKFAFVIHPLRTSLIANDPRFRWTRRLPPRLVELAAAQIPPLYLSRIRGIRSRATGEEAEGILLTLGTTPREMMRRPPSFTYRRLIRAARMAEKMGAQIMGLGAFTSVVGDAGITVAQKSDIGITSGNSLTVAATLEAAKQAVLLMKGGRPEKVRAVVIGATGSIGAVCARLLAQAVRDVVLIAPRPERLLALKQQIEQETPGARVIAATHPDAYVGDADLIITTTSSLTGKVINVDKLKPGAVVCDVARPPDVKEEDAARRPDVLVVESGEIVLPGQPDFGFDIDMPPGTAYACLSETALLAMEGKFEDYTLGRNIEMDRVKEMYRLWHKHGLELAGLRSFGVYVTDELIAEKRRLAEERRRQLGLPAEPVEG
;
A
#
# COMPACT_ATOMS: atom_id res chain seq x y z
N MET A 1 37.08 -31.92 3.24
CA MET A 1 36.83 -30.51 2.96
C MET A 1 36.59 -30.39 1.47
N LYS A 2 35.52 -29.72 1.05
CA LYS A 2 35.24 -29.45 -0.37
C LYS A 2 35.93 -28.15 -0.79
N ARG A 3 36.30 -28.03 -2.05
CA ARG A 3 36.90 -26.82 -2.62
C ARG A 3 36.18 -26.44 -3.90
N ILE A 4 35.77 -25.17 -4.00
CA ILE A 4 35.14 -24.62 -5.20
C ILE A 4 35.83 -23.34 -5.62
N VAL A 5 35.87 -23.09 -6.93
CA VAL A 5 36.47 -21.88 -7.51
C VAL A 5 35.47 -21.23 -8.45
N SER A 6 35.16 -19.95 -8.25
CA SER A 6 34.42 -19.13 -9.22
C SER A 6 35.39 -18.35 -10.08
N ILE A 7 35.35 -18.60 -11.39
CA ILE A 7 36.16 -17.90 -12.40
C ILE A 7 35.27 -16.84 -13.02
N SER A 8 35.56 -15.58 -12.73
CA SER A 8 34.68 -14.46 -13.03
C SER A 8 35.25 -13.55 -14.11
N LEU A 9 34.43 -13.09 -15.06
CA LEU A 9 34.78 -11.99 -15.97
C LEU A 9 34.78 -10.62 -15.27
N GLY A 10 34.32 -10.54 -14.03
CA GLY A 10 34.37 -9.33 -13.23
C GLY A 10 35.78 -8.90 -12.84
N SER A 11 35.87 -7.74 -12.17
CA SER A 11 37.12 -7.17 -11.69
C SER A 11 37.81 -8.10 -10.69
N SER A 12 39.13 -8.23 -10.79
CA SER A 12 39.95 -8.94 -9.80
C SER A 12 40.03 -8.19 -8.46
N ALA A 13 39.65 -6.91 -8.42
CA ALA A 13 39.52 -6.16 -7.16
C ALA A 13 38.41 -6.69 -6.24
N ARG A 14 37.48 -7.50 -6.78
CA ARG A 14 36.43 -8.18 -6.00
C ARG A 14 36.83 -9.60 -5.58
N ASP A 15 38.09 -10.02 -5.77
CA ASP A 15 38.54 -11.38 -5.47
C ASP A 15 38.53 -11.65 -3.96
N TYR A 16 38.23 -12.90 -3.61
CA TYR A 16 38.13 -13.32 -2.22
C TYR A 16 38.39 -14.81 -2.06
N ARG A 17 38.78 -15.18 -0.85
CA ARG A 17 38.92 -16.57 -0.43
C ARG A 17 38.52 -16.72 1.03
N PHE A 18 37.68 -17.71 1.33
CA PHE A 18 37.28 -18.02 2.69
C PHE A 18 36.80 -19.47 2.81
N THR A 19 36.68 -19.97 4.03
CA THR A 19 36.09 -21.28 4.32
C THR A 19 34.80 -21.09 5.07
N THR A 20 33.74 -21.81 4.66
CA THR A 20 32.42 -21.79 5.30
C THR A 20 31.96 -23.20 5.63
N THR A 21 30.98 -23.33 6.52
CA THR A 21 30.35 -24.62 6.87
C THR A 21 28.88 -24.56 6.50
N ILE A 22 28.45 -25.42 5.58
CA ILE A 22 27.05 -25.49 5.11
C ILE A 22 26.60 -26.94 5.22
N LEU A 23 25.44 -27.18 5.86
CA LEU A 23 24.90 -28.52 6.12
C LEU A 23 25.94 -29.48 6.74
N GLY A 24 26.77 -28.98 7.66
CA GLY A 24 27.82 -29.76 8.34
C GLY A 24 29.05 -30.08 7.48
N ARG A 25 29.14 -29.56 6.25
CA ARG A 25 30.31 -29.74 5.36
C ARG A 25 31.11 -28.44 5.27
N GLN A 26 32.42 -28.54 5.47
CA GLN A 26 33.34 -27.43 5.22
C GLN A 26 33.64 -27.29 3.72
N VAL A 27 33.47 -26.07 3.21
CA VAL A 27 33.73 -25.70 1.82
C VAL A 27 34.69 -24.51 1.79
N GLU A 28 35.82 -24.69 1.12
CA GLU A 28 36.71 -23.59 0.73
C GLU A 28 36.19 -22.95 -0.55
N VAL A 29 35.95 -21.64 -0.50
CA VAL A 29 35.42 -20.82 -1.58
C VAL A 29 36.48 -19.84 -2.02
N GLU A 30 36.78 -19.80 -3.32
CA GLU A 30 37.72 -18.87 -3.93
C GLU A 30 37.10 -18.25 -5.18
N ARG A 31 37.12 -16.91 -5.31
CA ARG A 31 36.70 -16.19 -6.52
C ARG A 31 37.90 -15.52 -7.15
N ILE A 32 38.11 -15.75 -8.44
CA ILE A 32 39.20 -15.19 -9.25
C ILE A 32 38.63 -14.40 -10.42
N GLY A 33 38.92 -13.11 -10.46
CA GLY A 33 38.52 -12.18 -11.51
C GLY A 33 39.52 -12.16 -12.66
N THR A 34 38.98 -12.06 -13.88
CA THR A 34 39.77 -12.03 -15.12
C THR A 34 39.70 -10.68 -15.83
N ASN A 35 39.03 -9.68 -15.24
CA ASN A 35 38.94 -8.32 -15.77
C ASN A 35 38.40 -8.27 -17.22
N GLY A 36 37.48 -9.17 -17.56
CA GLY A 36 36.89 -9.31 -18.89
C GLY A 36 37.70 -10.15 -19.88
N ASP A 37 38.84 -10.71 -19.48
CA ASP A 37 39.67 -11.56 -20.33
C ASP A 37 39.14 -13.01 -20.36
N VAL A 38 38.43 -13.33 -21.43
CA VAL A 38 37.86 -14.67 -21.65
C VAL A 38 38.93 -15.73 -21.90
N ALA A 39 40.09 -15.37 -22.47
CA ALA A 39 41.18 -16.31 -22.69
C ALA A 39 41.81 -16.71 -21.34
N ARG A 40 42.02 -15.72 -20.47
CA ARG A 40 42.48 -15.98 -19.10
C ARG A 40 41.48 -16.85 -18.31
N ALA A 41 40.18 -16.62 -18.47
CA ALA A 41 39.16 -17.47 -17.87
C ALA A 41 39.28 -18.93 -18.34
N ALA A 42 39.44 -19.15 -19.65
CA ALA A 42 39.62 -20.48 -20.22
C ALA A 42 40.90 -21.19 -19.69
N GLU A 43 42.00 -20.47 -19.52
CA GLU A 43 43.23 -20.99 -18.91
C GLU A 43 43.00 -21.43 -17.46
N LEU A 44 42.33 -20.60 -16.66
CA LEU A 44 42.04 -20.90 -15.26
C LEU A 44 41.11 -22.12 -15.14
N ILE A 45 40.08 -22.22 -15.99
CA ILE A 45 39.16 -23.37 -16.00
C ILE A 45 39.96 -24.65 -16.24
N ARG A 46 40.83 -24.66 -17.27
CA ARG A 46 41.69 -25.81 -17.58
C ARG A 46 42.66 -26.13 -16.45
N ALA A 47 43.20 -25.10 -15.78
CA ALA A 47 44.15 -25.27 -14.68
C ALA A 47 43.49 -25.90 -13.45
N PHE A 48 42.24 -25.53 -13.12
CA PHE A 48 41.51 -26.07 -11.97
C PHE A 48 40.76 -27.37 -12.27
N ASP A 49 40.66 -27.79 -13.52
CA ASP A 49 40.02 -29.06 -13.90
C ASP A 49 40.67 -30.27 -13.21
N GLY A 50 39.87 -31.04 -12.47
CA GLY A 50 40.31 -32.16 -11.66
C GLY A 50 41.01 -31.78 -10.35
N GLN A 51 41.15 -30.50 -10.02
CA GLN A 51 41.78 -30.02 -8.76
C GLN A 51 40.77 -29.51 -7.73
N VAL A 52 39.53 -29.25 -8.14
CA VAL A 52 38.45 -28.71 -7.29
C VAL A 52 37.16 -29.49 -7.53
N ASP A 53 36.24 -29.45 -6.55
CA ASP A 53 34.98 -30.20 -6.59
C ASP A 53 33.96 -29.57 -7.57
N ALA A 54 34.00 -28.24 -7.78
CA ALA A 54 33.16 -27.55 -8.75
C ALA A 54 33.77 -26.21 -9.20
N ILE A 55 33.49 -25.79 -10.43
CA ILE A 55 33.89 -24.49 -11.00
C ILE A 55 32.64 -23.66 -11.31
N GLY A 56 32.54 -22.46 -10.75
CA GLY A 56 31.51 -21.48 -11.08
C GLY A 56 31.95 -20.52 -12.20
N LEU A 57 31.02 -20.14 -13.08
CA LEU A 57 31.23 -19.18 -14.17
C LEU A 57 30.61 -17.83 -13.84
N GLY A 58 31.40 -16.94 -13.22
CA GLY A 58 30.93 -15.61 -12.82
C GLY A 58 30.87 -14.63 -13.99
N GLY A 59 29.69 -14.09 -14.32
CA GLY A 59 29.54 -13.12 -15.40
C GLY A 59 29.76 -13.70 -16.81
N LEU A 60 29.82 -15.02 -16.94
CA LEU A 60 29.94 -15.74 -18.22
C LEU A 60 28.74 -16.69 -18.35
N THR A 61 27.72 -16.28 -19.10
CA THR A 61 26.46 -17.01 -19.27
C THR A 61 26.52 -17.82 -20.58
N PRO A 62 26.58 -19.17 -20.52
CA PRO A 62 26.64 -19.99 -21.74
C PRO A 62 25.34 -19.95 -22.55
N VAL A 63 24.19 -19.84 -21.87
CA VAL A 63 22.87 -19.78 -22.49
C VAL A 63 22.01 -18.72 -21.81
N PHE A 64 21.67 -17.66 -22.54
CA PHE A 64 20.70 -16.67 -22.07
C PHE A 64 19.29 -17.28 -22.14
N ARG A 65 18.55 -17.19 -21.03
CA ARG A 65 17.23 -17.81 -20.85
C ARG A 65 16.19 -16.70 -20.66
N VAL A 66 15.51 -16.33 -21.73
CA VAL A 66 14.48 -15.27 -21.73
C VAL A 66 13.15 -15.92 -22.08
N GLY A 67 12.24 -16.00 -21.12
CA GLY A 67 11.01 -16.78 -21.23
C GLY A 67 11.29 -18.22 -21.63
N ARG A 68 10.61 -18.68 -22.69
CA ARG A 68 10.81 -20.01 -23.27
C ARG A 68 12.00 -20.08 -24.24
N ALA A 69 12.53 -18.95 -24.67
CA ALA A 69 13.61 -18.90 -25.64
C ALA A 69 14.98 -19.16 -24.98
N ARG A 70 15.90 -19.69 -25.77
CA ARG A 70 17.27 -20.03 -25.36
C ARG A 70 18.23 -19.50 -26.41
N TYR A 71 19.19 -18.69 -26.00
CA TYR A 71 20.18 -18.07 -26.88
C TYR A 71 21.58 -18.52 -26.44
N PRO A 72 22.15 -19.55 -27.09
CA PRO A 72 23.49 -20.04 -26.76
C PRO A 72 24.56 -19.04 -27.20
N HIS A 73 25.52 -18.76 -26.32
CA HIS A 73 26.67 -17.93 -26.63
C HIS A 73 27.91 -18.82 -26.83
N GLN A 74 28.36 -18.96 -28.07
CA GLN A 74 29.38 -19.94 -28.45
C GLN A 74 30.70 -19.77 -27.69
N GLN A 75 31.19 -18.54 -27.53
CA GLN A 75 32.43 -18.29 -26.77
C GLN A 75 32.33 -18.76 -25.31
N ALA A 76 31.21 -18.47 -24.62
CA ALA A 76 31.00 -18.90 -23.25
C ALA A 76 30.89 -20.41 -23.12
N ILE A 77 30.20 -21.08 -24.05
CA ILE A 77 30.10 -22.54 -24.11
C ILE A 77 31.49 -23.17 -24.30
N HIS A 78 32.29 -22.66 -25.24
CA HIS A 78 33.65 -23.16 -25.46
C HIS A 78 34.57 -22.94 -24.26
N THR A 79 34.45 -21.80 -23.58
CA THR A 79 35.20 -21.51 -22.35
C THR A 79 34.80 -22.45 -21.21
N ALA A 80 33.49 -22.71 -21.02
CA ALA A 80 33.00 -23.67 -20.04
C ALA A 80 33.51 -25.10 -20.32
N ALA A 81 33.56 -25.49 -21.60
CA ALA A 81 33.99 -26.82 -22.04
C ALA A 81 35.50 -27.10 -21.88
N GLN A 82 36.29 -26.15 -21.35
CA GLN A 82 37.72 -26.37 -21.07
C GLN A 82 37.97 -27.27 -19.85
N ALA A 83 36.96 -27.49 -19.00
CA ALA A 83 37.01 -28.50 -17.95
C ALA A 83 36.30 -29.77 -18.42
N HIS A 84 36.95 -30.92 -18.24
CA HIS A 84 36.46 -32.22 -18.64
C HIS A 84 36.13 -33.14 -17.45
N ARG A 85 36.71 -32.88 -16.28
CA ARG A 85 36.56 -33.70 -15.07
C ARG A 85 35.72 -33.02 -14.00
N THR A 86 35.99 -31.74 -13.75
CA THR A 86 35.29 -30.97 -12.71
C THR A 86 33.98 -30.40 -13.27
N PRO A 87 32.85 -30.53 -12.55
CA PRO A 87 31.60 -29.95 -12.99
C PRO A 87 31.68 -28.41 -13.04
N VAL A 88 31.15 -27.85 -14.12
CA VAL A 88 31.11 -26.40 -14.36
C VAL A 88 29.66 -25.91 -14.31
N VAL A 89 29.42 -24.83 -13.57
CA VAL A 89 28.08 -24.29 -13.30
C VAL A 89 28.01 -22.79 -13.56
N ASP A 90 26.84 -22.28 -13.97
CA ASP A 90 26.61 -20.87 -14.36
C ASP A 90 25.72 -20.10 -13.37
N GLY A 91 25.25 -20.74 -12.31
CA GLY A 91 24.31 -20.16 -11.35
C GLY A 91 22.87 -20.08 -11.87
N GLY A 92 22.59 -20.62 -13.06
CA GLY A 92 21.30 -20.49 -13.72
C GLY A 92 20.16 -21.17 -12.96
N VAL A 93 20.43 -22.27 -12.25
CA VAL A 93 19.44 -23.00 -11.45
C VAL A 93 19.16 -22.27 -10.15
N ILE A 94 20.20 -21.74 -9.49
CA ILE A 94 20.05 -20.87 -8.31
C ILE A 94 19.24 -19.62 -8.66
N LYS A 95 19.57 -18.92 -9.77
CA LYS A 95 18.79 -17.75 -10.23
C LYS A 95 17.34 -18.13 -10.53
N ALA A 96 17.12 -19.29 -11.15
CA ALA A 96 15.78 -19.76 -11.43
C ALA A 96 14.99 -20.17 -10.19
N THR A 97 15.61 -20.51 -9.06
CA THR A 97 14.91 -21.03 -7.88
C THR A 97 14.91 -20.03 -6.73
N LEU A 98 16.10 -19.72 -6.20
CA LEU A 98 16.29 -18.89 -5.02
C LEU A 98 15.75 -17.46 -5.22
N GLU A 99 15.97 -16.84 -6.39
CA GLU A 99 15.48 -15.47 -6.63
C GLU A 99 13.94 -15.39 -6.53
N ARG A 100 13.21 -16.38 -7.09
CA ARG A 100 11.73 -16.44 -6.97
C ARG A 100 11.29 -16.57 -5.51
N TRP A 101 11.98 -17.41 -4.75
CA TRP A 101 11.70 -17.61 -3.33
C TRP A 101 11.98 -16.36 -2.49
N VAL A 102 13.10 -15.70 -2.76
CA VAL A 102 13.51 -14.46 -2.09
C VAL A 102 12.52 -13.33 -2.35
N VAL A 103 12.05 -13.16 -3.60
CA VAL A 103 11.01 -12.18 -3.93
C VAL A 103 9.74 -12.42 -3.12
N ALA A 104 9.28 -13.67 -3.03
CA ALA A 104 8.09 -14.03 -2.26
C ALA A 104 8.26 -13.75 -0.76
N GLN A 105 9.44 -14.04 -0.19
CA GLN A 105 9.74 -13.71 1.21
C GLN A 105 9.79 -12.19 1.43
N ALA A 106 10.49 -11.45 0.56
CA ALA A 106 10.63 -10.02 0.68
C ALA A 106 9.28 -9.28 0.57
N ALA A 107 8.41 -9.71 -0.35
CA ALA A 107 7.06 -9.16 -0.51
C ALA A 107 6.15 -9.42 0.70
N ARG A 108 6.37 -10.53 1.43
CA ARG A 108 5.67 -10.81 2.70
C ARG A 108 6.22 -9.99 3.86
N ALA A 109 7.54 -9.77 3.88
CA ALA A 109 8.19 -9.02 4.95
C ALA A 109 7.96 -7.51 4.84
N ILE A 110 7.88 -6.97 3.63
CA ILE A 110 7.62 -5.57 3.35
C ILE A 110 6.35 -5.46 2.50
N HIS A 111 5.23 -5.09 3.15
CA HIS A 111 3.97 -4.85 2.45
C HIS A 111 4.12 -3.73 1.41
N GLY A 112 3.57 -3.95 0.21
CA GLY A 112 3.64 -2.97 -0.88
C GLY A 112 5.03 -2.78 -1.49
N LEU A 113 6.00 -3.66 -1.19
CA LEU A 113 7.38 -3.55 -1.69
C LEU A 113 7.47 -3.47 -3.21
N PHE A 114 6.66 -4.27 -3.91
CA PHE A 114 6.60 -4.29 -5.38
C PHE A 114 5.27 -3.77 -5.92
N HIS A 115 4.23 -3.74 -5.08
CA HIS A 115 2.86 -3.42 -5.49
C HIS A 115 2.71 -1.96 -5.90
N TYR A 116 2.33 -1.71 -7.15
CA TYR A 116 2.23 -0.38 -7.76
C TYR A 116 3.49 0.48 -7.65
N LYS A 117 4.67 -0.15 -7.52
CA LYS A 117 5.95 0.55 -7.49
C LYS A 117 6.52 0.76 -8.89
N LYS A 118 7.30 1.83 -9.04
CA LYS A 118 8.17 2.04 -10.22
C LYS A 118 9.43 1.18 -10.07
N ILE A 119 9.54 0.13 -10.86
CA ILE A 119 10.60 -0.88 -10.74
C ILE A 119 11.49 -0.84 -11.99
N LEU A 120 12.78 -0.58 -11.78
CA LEU A 120 13.79 -0.61 -12.83
C LEU A 120 14.63 -1.88 -12.73
N PHE A 121 14.69 -2.63 -13.82
CA PHE A 121 15.68 -3.68 -14.01
C PHE A 121 16.88 -3.13 -14.76
N THR A 122 18.09 -3.32 -14.22
CA THR A 122 19.32 -2.91 -14.92
C THR A 122 19.60 -3.80 -16.13
N SER A 123 19.28 -5.10 -16.03
CA SER A 123 19.25 -6.05 -17.15
C SER A 123 18.17 -7.11 -16.90
N GLY A 124 17.06 -7.01 -17.61
CA GLY A 124 15.99 -8.00 -17.59
C GLY A 124 16.39 -9.31 -18.27
N ILE A 125 17.26 -9.28 -19.28
CA ILE A 125 17.75 -10.49 -19.95
C ILE A 125 18.57 -11.34 -18.99
N GLU A 126 19.47 -10.74 -18.21
CA GLU A 126 20.29 -11.49 -17.25
C GLU A 126 19.52 -11.91 -16.00
N ARG A 127 18.47 -11.16 -15.64
CA ARG A 127 17.65 -11.37 -14.43
C ARG A 127 16.19 -11.66 -14.77
N TYR A 128 15.95 -12.43 -15.84
CA TYR A 128 14.58 -12.66 -16.33
C TYR A 128 13.69 -13.33 -15.27
N GLN A 129 14.24 -14.26 -14.47
CA GLN A 129 13.46 -14.97 -13.46
C GLN A 129 13.08 -14.06 -12.28
N LEU A 130 14.00 -13.21 -11.82
CA LEU A 130 13.70 -12.13 -10.89
C LEU A 130 12.62 -11.19 -11.43
N ALA A 131 12.74 -10.79 -12.70
CA ALA A 131 11.74 -9.94 -13.36
C ALA A 131 10.37 -10.61 -13.43
N ALA A 132 10.32 -11.89 -13.79
CA ALA A 132 9.09 -12.67 -13.84
C ALA A 132 8.42 -12.81 -12.46
N ALA A 133 9.21 -12.97 -11.40
CA ALA A 133 8.71 -13.04 -10.03
C ALA A 133 8.12 -11.70 -9.58
N ILE A 134 8.80 -10.60 -9.84
CA ILE A 134 8.38 -9.26 -9.44
C ILE A 134 7.18 -8.76 -10.27
N ALA A 135 7.08 -9.15 -11.54
CA ALA A 135 5.95 -8.77 -12.41
C ALA A 135 4.58 -9.24 -11.90
N GLN A 136 4.54 -10.24 -11.01
CA GLN A 136 3.30 -10.73 -10.38
C GLN A 136 2.66 -9.72 -9.43
N TYR A 137 3.38 -8.67 -9.05
CA TYR A 137 2.92 -7.66 -8.09
C TYR A 137 2.47 -6.34 -8.76
N GLU A 138 2.03 -6.37 -10.02
CA GLU A 138 1.41 -5.20 -10.69
C GLU A 138 2.24 -3.89 -10.65
N GLY A 139 3.57 -3.99 -10.58
CA GLY A 139 4.47 -2.84 -10.62
C GLY A 139 4.59 -2.24 -12.03
N ASP A 140 4.89 -0.93 -12.12
CA ASP A 140 5.28 -0.29 -13.38
C ASP A 140 6.74 -0.67 -13.65
N LEU A 141 6.97 -1.55 -14.63
CA LEU A 141 8.29 -2.12 -14.92
C LEU A 141 9.00 -1.34 -16.02
N ARG A 142 10.32 -1.17 -15.89
CA ARG A 142 11.19 -0.74 -16.99
C ARG A 142 12.47 -1.57 -17.03
N PHE A 143 12.91 -1.89 -18.23
CA PHE A 143 14.10 -2.71 -18.48
C PHE A 143 15.17 -1.86 -19.18
N ALA A 144 16.31 -1.62 -18.53
CA ALA A 144 17.38 -0.77 -19.06
C ALA A 144 18.22 -1.45 -20.16
N ASP A 145 17.91 -2.69 -20.55
CA ASP A 145 18.66 -3.52 -21.48
C ASP A 145 19.07 -2.82 -22.80
N PRO A 146 18.22 -2.01 -23.47
CA PRO A 146 18.66 -1.27 -24.67
C PRO A 146 19.78 -0.27 -24.42
N ILE A 147 19.76 0.38 -23.26
CA ILE A 147 20.75 1.39 -22.88
C ILE A 147 22.02 0.70 -22.36
N VAL A 148 21.85 -0.36 -21.58
CA VAL A 148 22.95 -1.05 -20.90
C VAL A 148 23.73 -1.94 -21.85
N HIS A 149 23.06 -2.69 -22.75
CA HIS A 149 23.73 -3.62 -23.67
C HIS A 149 24.16 -2.97 -25.00
N ILE A 150 23.31 -2.11 -25.60
CA ILE A 150 23.58 -1.54 -26.94
C ILE A 150 24.11 -0.11 -26.83
N GLY A 151 23.86 0.57 -25.71
CA GLY A 151 24.36 1.92 -25.49
C GLY A 151 23.56 3.03 -26.19
N LEU A 152 22.33 2.75 -26.64
CA LEU A 152 21.48 3.68 -27.39
C LEU A 152 20.39 4.27 -26.49
N PRO A 153 20.57 5.47 -25.90
CA PRO A 153 19.64 6.05 -24.94
C PRO A 153 18.31 6.53 -25.54
N PHE A 154 18.20 6.63 -26.87
CA PHE A 154 16.99 7.07 -27.56
C PHE A 154 15.99 5.95 -27.85
N LEU A 155 16.38 4.68 -27.68
CA LEU A 155 15.48 3.56 -27.90
C LEU A 155 14.47 3.45 -26.75
N PRO A 156 13.19 3.14 -27.05
CA PRO A 156 12.21 2.89 -26.01
C PRO A 156 12.62 1.67 -25.20
N VAL A 157 12.65 1.83 -23.88
CA VAL A 157 12.89 0.71 -22.96
C VAL A 157 11.65 -0.18 -22.86
N PRO A 158 11.81 -1.52 -22.84
CA PRO A 158 10.71 -2.42 -22.55
C PRO A 158 10.04 -2.09 -21.22
N ARG A 159 8.71 -2.23 -21.17
CA ARG A 159 7.88 -1.95 -20.00
C ARG A 159 7.08 -3.16 -19.48
N SER A 160 7.25 -4.31 -20.13
CA SER A 160 6.64 -5.57 -19.73
C SER A 160 7.56 -6.74 -20.10
N LEU A 161 7.28 -7.92 -19.57
CA LEU A 161 8.03 -9.13 -19.91
C LEU A 161 7.90 -9.48 -21.40
N GLU A 162 6.73 -9.28 -21.99
CA GLU A 162 6.50 -9.55 -23.42
C GLU A 162 7.32 -8.61 -24.30
N GLN A 163 7.43 -7.33 -23.91
CA GLN A 163 8.28 -6.38 -24.61
C GLN A 163 9.77 -6.70 -24.44
N LEU A 164 10.18 -7.17 -23.25
CA LEU A 164 11.53 -7.65 -23.00
C LEU A 164 11.84 -8.90 -23.84
N GLU A 165 10.91 -9.84 -23.94
CA GLU A 165 11.04 -11.04 -24.77
C GLU A 165 11.16 -10.70 -26.25
N LEU A 166 10.36 -9.75 -26.76
CA LEU A 166 10.47 -9.24 -28.12
C LEU A 166 11.83 -8.57 -28.38
N TYR A 167 12.27 -7.71 -27.44
CA TYR A 167 13.59 -7.09 -27.51
C TYR A 167 14.71 -8.14 -27.51
N ALA A 168 14.64 -9.15 -26.64
CA ALA A 168 15.59 -10.24 -26.61
C ALA A 168 15.59 -11.06 -27.91
N ALA A 169 14.42 -11.39 -28.45
CA ALA A 169 14.27 -12.14 -29.70
C ALA A 169 14.82 -11.42 -30.93
N THR A 170 14.88 -10.09 -30.90
CA THR A 170 15.41 -9.28 -31.99
C THR A 170 16.91 -8.99 -31.84
N THR A 171 17.41 -8.92 -30.61
CA THR A 171 18.79 -8.49 -30.34
C THR A 171 19.74 -9.65 -30.05
N LEU A 172 19.32 -10.64 -29.24
CA LEU A 172 20.18 -11.76 -28.82
C LEU A 172 20.67 -12.65 -29.97
N PRO A 173 19.91 -12.91 -31.06
CA PRO A 173 20.46 -13.68 -32.19
C PRO A 173 21.71 -13.04 -32.81
N ILE A 174 21.86 -11.71 -32.69
CA ILE A 174 23.01 -10.96 -33.20
C ILE A 174 24.05 -10.80 -32.09
N THR A 175 23.63 -10.34 -30.91
CA THR A 175 24.58 -10.02 -29.83
C THR A 175 25.24 -11.26 -29.22
N ALA A 176 24.58 -12.42 -29.22
CA ALA A 176 25.18 -13.69 -28.76
C ALA A 176 26.29 -14.23 -29.70
N LEU A 177 26.45 -13.64 -30.89
CA LEU A 177 27.55 -13.94 -31.81
C LEU A 177 28.76 -13.02 -31.59
N LEU A 178 28.59 -11.92 -30.84
CA LEU A 178 29.67 -10.98 -30.57
C LEU A 178 30.63 -11.55 -29.50
N PRO A 179 31.89 -11.10 -29.47
CA PRO A 179 32.79 -11.43 -28.37
C PRO A 179 32.20 -11.00 -27.02
N TYR A 180 32.28 -11.88 -26.02
CA TYR A 180 31.64 -11.69 -24.71
C TYR A 180 32.10 -10.39 -24.01
N ARG A 181 33.33 -9.94 -24.28
CA ARG A 181 33.87 -8.64 -23.81
C ARG A 181 33.04 -7.42 -24.24
N LEU A 182 32.25 -7.52 -25.30
CA LEU A 182 31.38 -6.43 -25.76
C LEU A 182 30.02 -6.43 -25.05
N LEU A 183 29.64 -7.57 -24.45
CA LEU A 183 28.38 -7.72 -23.71
C LEU A 183 28.55 -7.41 -22.23
N HIS A 184 29.76 -7.58 -21.69
CA HIS A 184 30.03 -7.39 -20.27
C HIS A 184 30.57 -5.97 -19.98
N PRO A 185 29.95 -5.20 -19.06
CA PRO A 185 30.28 -3.79 -18.82
C PRO A 185 31.71 -3.58 -18.29
N VAL A 186 32.29 -4.57 -17.59
CA VAL A 186 33.62 -4.45 -16.95
C VAL A 186 34.77 -4.64 -17.96
N ALA A 187 34.53 -5.28 -19.09
CA ALA A 187 35.59 -5.69 -20.03
C ALA A 187 36.21 -4.53 -20.84
N LEU A 188 35.71 -3.30 -20.69
CA LEU A 188 36.25 -2.09 -21.34
C LEU A 188 37.21 -1.29 -20.44
N GLY A 189 37.58 -1.80 -19.27
CA GLY A 189 38.65 -1.20 -18.44
C GLY A 189 38.32 0.17 -17.85
N GLN A 190 37.05 0.57 -17.81
CA GLN A 190 36.61 1.80 -17.15
C GLN A 190 35.54 1.50 -16.12
N GLU A 191 35.91 1.51 -14.85
CA GLU A 191 35.00 1.64 -13.70
C GLU A 191 34.40 3.06 -13.60
N GLY A 192 34.17 3.71 -14.75
CA GLY A 192 33.64 5.07 -14.82
C GLY A 192 32.11 5.09 -14.69
N HIS A 193 31.58 6.24 -14.26
CA HIS A 193 30.15 6.48 -14.24
C HIS A 193 29.61 6.75 -15.65
N ASP A 194 28.48 6.14 -15.99
CA ASP A 194 27.81 6.29 -17.28
C ASP A 194 26.41 6.91 -17.09
N PRO A 195 26.21 8.18 -17.52
CA PRO A 195 24.99 8.92 -17.20
C PRO A 195 23.78 8.53 -18.06
N ARG A 196 23.93 7.64 -19.06
CA ARG A 196 22.90 7.39 -20.09
C ARG A 196 21.57 6.84 -19.55
N ALA A 197 21.59 6.18 -18.38
CA ALA A 197 20.39 5.62 -17.76
C ALA A 197 19.90 6.41 -16.52
N VAL A 198 20.53 7.52 -16.15
CA VAL A 198 20.25 8.24 -14.88
C VAL A 198 18.78 8.59 -14.69
N GLU A 199 18.08 8.98 -15.77
CA GLU A 199 16.64 9.30 -15.69
C GLU A 199 15.78 8.09 -15.35
N LEU A 200 16.16 6.88 -15.76
CA LEU A 200 15.48 5.65 -15.34
C LEU A 200 15.69 5.39 -13.85
N PHE A 201 16.92 5.56 -13.37
CA PHE A 201 17.24 5.39 -11.94
C PHE A 201 16.50 6.42 -11.08
N ARG A 202 16.39 7.68 -11.54
CA ARG A 202 15.61 8.72 -10.86
C ARG A 202 14.12 8.38 -10.79
N TRP A 203 13.56 7.88 -11.89
CA TRP A 203 12.18 7.45 -11.98
C TRP A 203 11.84 6.27 -11.05
N ALA A 204 12.77 5.34 -10.84
CA ALA A 204 12.55 4.12 -10.07
C ALA A 204 12.44 4.34 -8.55
N GLU A 205 11.52 3.62 -7.90
CA GLU A 205 11.48 3.45 -6.44
C GLU A 205 12.24 2.19 -6.00
N VAL A 206 12.19 1.14 -6.83
CA VAL A 206 12.91 -0.12 -6.64
C VAL A 206 13.84 -0.34 -7.82
N ILE A 207 15.12 -0.62 -7.57
CA ILE A 207 16.11 -0.94 -8.61
C ILE A 207 16.57 -2.38 -8.39
N ALA A 208 16.40 -3.22 -9.41
CA ALA A 208 16.71 -4.63 -9.39
C ALA A 208 17.78 -5.00 -10.43
N GLY A 209 18.77 -5.77 -10.03
CA GLY A 209 19.71 -6.41 -10.95
C GLY A 209 21.14 -6.46 -10.42
N ASP A 210 22.08 -6.68 -11.32
CA ASP A 210 23.49 -6.84 -10.95
C ASP A 210 24.10 -5.54 -10.42
N PHE A 211 24.86 -5.65 -9.31
CA PHE A 211 25.48 -4.50 -8.67
C PHE A 211 26.46 -3.78 -9.60
N ALA A 212 27.14 -4.47 -10.52
CA ALA A 212 28.06 -3.85 -11.46
C ALA A 212 27.35 -2.84 -12.38
N PHE A 213 26.11 -3.15 -12.82
CA PHE A 213 25.30 -2.21 -13.58
C PHE A 213 24.76 -1.08 -12.71
N ILE A 214 24.32 -1.38 -11.49
CA ILE A 214 23.87 -0.35 -10.54
C ILE A 214 25.00 0.65 -10.30
N ARG A 215 26.20 0.20 -9.91
CA ARG A 215 27.35 1.07 -9.66
C ARG A 215 27.70 1.96 -10.85
N ARG A 216 27.66 1.40 -12.06
CA ARG A 216 28.05 2.09 -13.30
C ARG A 216 27.04 3.18 -13.69
N PHE A 217 25.74 2.86 -13.66
CA PHE A 217 24.71 3.70 -14.25
C PHE A 217 23.88 4.50 -13.24
N ALA A 218 23.91 4.12 -11.96
CA ALA A 218 23.17 4.82 -10.92
C ALA A 218 23.76 6.22 -10.66
N PRO A 219 22.91 7.24 -10.44
CA PRO A 219 23.36 8.53 -9.94
C PRO A 219 23.92 8.41 -8.52
N ALA A 220 24.60 9.48 -8.07
CA ALA A 220 25.11 9.57 -6.70
C ALA A 220 23.98 9.64 -5.65
N ASP A 221 22.82 10.19 -5.99
CA ASP A 221 21.67 10.25 -5.09
C ASP A 221 20.69 9.11 -5.39
N LEU A 222 20.57 8.20 -4.42
CA LEU A 222 19.62 7.09 -4.40
C LEU A 222 18.69 7.18 -3.19
N SER A 223 18.50 8.39 -2.65
CA SER A 223 17.67 8.65 -1.47
C SER A 223 16.26 8.08 -1.62
N GLY A 224 15.83 7.31 -0.61
CA GLY A 224 14.47 6.76 -0.56
C GLY A 224 14.24 5.52 -1.44
N LYS A 225 15.28 5.02 -2.12
CA LYS A 225 15.16 3.88 -3.04
C LYS A 225 15.45 2.55 -2.35
N THR A 226 14.82 1.50 -2.86
CA THR A 226 15.15 0.11 -2.50
C THR A 226 16.02 -0.52 -3.58
N ILE A 227 17.11 -1.19 -3.17
CA ILE A 227 17.99 -1.94 -4.07
C ILE A 227 17.77 -3.44 -3.88
N VAL A 228 17.63 -4.16 -4.99
CA VAL A 228 17.48 -5.61 -5.07
C VAL A 228 18.64 -6.15 -5.92
N THR A 229 19.63 -6.78 -5.29
CA THR A 229 20.86 -7.26 -5.94
C THR A 229 21.28 -8.59 -5.33
N ASP A 230 22.27 -9.29 -5.88
CA ASP A 230 22.75 -10.57 -5.33
C ASP A 230 23.95 -10.42 -4.39
N ASP A 231 25.10 -9.95 -4.88
CA ASP A 231 26.41 -10.18 -4.22
C ASP A 231 27.18 -8.94 -3.71
N PRO A 232 26.54 -7.93 -3.09
CA PRO A 232 27.23 -6.69 -2.73
C PRO A 232 28.33 -6.93 -1.69
N SER A 233 29.50 -6.34 -1.91
CA SER A 233 30.60 -6.29 -0.94
C SER A 233 30.27 -5.38 0.24
N PRO A 234 30.93 -5.54 1.40
CA PRO A 234 30.76 -4.60 2.51
C PRO A 234 31.01 -3.13 2.13
N ALA A 235 32.01 -2.85 1.28
CA ALA A 235 32.28 -1.51 0.78
C ALA A 235 31.19 -0.99 -0.16
N GLU A 236 30.59 -1.89 -0.95
CA GLU A 236 29.46 -1.57 -1.85
C GLU A 236 28.18 -1.30 -1.05
N ILE A 237 27.96 -2.00 0.07
CA ILE A 237 26.85 -1.71 1.00
C ILE A 237 27.03 -0.32 1.64
N GLU A 238 28.26 0.04 2.03
CA GLU A 238 28.54 1.38 2.56
C GLU A 238 28.37 2.48 1.49
N ASP A 239 28.78 2.22 0.24
CA ASP A 239 28.49 3.11 -0.89
C ASP A 239 26.98 3.33 -1.04
N LEU A 240 26.17 2.27 -1.07
CA LEU A 240 24.70 2.39 -1.12
C LEU A 240 24.13 3.18 0.06
N ARG A 241 24.64 2.94 1.27
CA ARG A 241 24.25 3.68 2.48
C ARG A 241 24.54 5.18 2.33
N SER A 242 25.74 5.54 1.89
CA SER A 242 26.16 6.94 1.67
C SER A 242 25.34 7.65 0.59
N ARG A 243 24.81 6.89 -0.38
CA ARG A 243 23.93 7.39 -1.45
C ARG A 243 22.46 7.51 -1.04
N GLY A 244 22.10 7.16 0.19
CA GLY A 244 20.75 7.34 0.74
C GLY A 244 19.77 6.20 0.46
N VAL A 245 20.23 5.04 -0.01
CA VAL A 245 19.38 3.84 -0.17
C VAL A 245 18.74 3.48 1.17
N THR A 246 17.43 3.25 1.21
CA THR A 246 16.72 2.94 2.45
C THR A 246 16.75 1.45 2.77
N THR A 247 16.55 0.62 1.75
CA THR A 247 16.45 -0.82 1.92
C THR A 247 17.30 -1.53 0.87
N LEU A 248 18.11 -2.48 1.33
CA LEU A 248 18.87 -3.40 0.50
C LEU A 248 18.30 -4.80 0.69
N ILE A 249 17.99 -5.47 -0.41
CA ILE A 249 17.51 -6.84 -0.45
C ILE A 249 18.53 -7.64 -1.24
N THR A 250 19.16 -8.62 -0.60
CA THR A 250 20.12 -9.50 -1.27
C THR A 250 19.43 -10.80 -1.72
N MET A 251 19.63 -11.17 -2.99
CA MET A 251 19.08 -12.40 -3.58
C MET A 251 19.79 -13.65 -3.08
N THR A 252 20.99 -13.50 -2.53
CA THR A 252 21.76 -14.58 -1.92
C THR A 252 21.81 -14.41 -0.40
N PRO A 253 21.80 -15.53 0.36
CA PRO A 253 21.94 -15.48 1.81
C PRO A 253 23.36 -15.03 2.20
N PRO A 254 23.52 -14.40 3.38
CA PRO A 254 24.83 -14.15 3.95
C PRO A 254 25.48 -15.47 4.39
N LEU A 255 26.73 -15.69 4.02
CA LEU A 255 27.54 -16.83 4.43
C LEU A 255 28.47 -16.42 5.58
N ALA A 256 28.49 -17.20 6.67
CA ALA A 256 29.46 -17.07 7.76
C ALA A 256 30.75 -17.83 7.45
N THR A 257 31.85 -17.51 8.14
CA THR A 257 33.06 -18.34 8.09
C THR A 257 32.87 -19.62 8.90
N ALA A 258 33.74 -20.61 8.67
CA ALA A 258 33.64 -21.93 9.28
C ALA A 258 33.72 -21.93 10.82
N ASP A 259 34.39 -20.93 11.40
CA ASP A 259 34.51 -20.67 12.84
C ASP A 259 33.37 -19.79 13.40
N GLY A 260 32.40 -19.41 12.56
CA GLY A 260 31.27 -18.57 12.95
C GLY A 260 31.59 -17.07 13.02
N ALA A 261 32.79 -16.65 12.62
CA ALA A 261 33.15 -15.24 12.54
C ALA A 261 32.43 -14.53 11.36
N PRO A 262 32.34 -13.18 11.40
CA PRO A 262 31.84 -12.40 10.27
C PRO A 262 32.71 -12.63 9.02
N ASN A 263 32.07 -13.06 7.93
CA ASN A 263 32.77 -13.26 6.67
C ASN A 263 33.10 -11.91 6.02
N PRO A 264 34.34 -11.67 5.58
CA PRO A 264 34.70 -10.46 4.83
C PRO A 264 33.94 -10.33 3.49
N ARG A 265 33.41 -11.45 2.98
CA ARG A 265 32.52 -11.52 1.81
C ARG A 265 31.26 -12.31 2.15
N PRO A 266 30.29 -11.68 2.86
CA PRO A 266 29.10 -12.38 3.31
C PRO A 266 28.19 -12.77 2.13
N PHE A 267 28.12 -11.96 1.07
CA PHE A 267 27.34 -12.26 -0.11
C PHE A 267 28.23 -12.72 -1.26
N VAL A 268 27.77 -13.73 -1.99
CA VAL A 268 28.48 -14.34 -3.12
C VAL A 268 27.50 -14.52 -4.28
N ALA A 269 28.00 -14.51 -5.51
CA ALA A 269 27.18 -14.64 -6.71
C ALA A 269 26.51 -16.02 -6.82
N ALA A 270 25.47 -16.11 -7.65
CA ALA A 270 24.68 -17.33 -7.83
C ALA A 270 25.50 -18.53 -8.34
N ASP A 271 26.53 -18.30 -9.17
CA ASP A 271 27.42 -19.37 -9.65
C ASP A 271 28.24 -19.99 -8.50
N VAL A 272 28.60 -19.19 -7.49
CA VAL A 272 29.29 -19.67 -6.29
C VAL A 272 28.37 -20.55 -5.44
N LEU A 273 27.12 -20.12 -5.22
CA LEU A 273 26.15 -20.93 -4.49
C LEU A 273 25.84 -22.24 -5.21
N GLU A 274 25.69 -22.20 -6.54
CA GLU A 274 25.45 -23.39 -7.33
C GLU A 274 26.65 -24.34 -7.29
N ALA A 275 27.88 -23.83 -7.31
CA ALA A 275 29.08 -24.63 -7.16
C ALA A 275 29.17 -25.28 -5.76
N ILE A 276 28.76 -24.56 -4.71
CA ILE A 276 28.66 -25.10 -3.34
C ILE A 276 27.66 -26.26 -3.30
N VAL A 277 26.46 -26.08 -3.86
CA VAL A 277 25.43 -27.13 -3.91
C VAL A 277 25.97 -28.35 -4.65
N THR A 278 26.55 -28.15 -5.83
CA THR A 278 27.18 -29.19 -6.67
C THR A 278 28.25 -29.96 -5.88
N ALA A 279 29.13 -29.26 -5.18
CA ALA A 279 30.23 -29.87 -4.43
C ALA A 279 29.76 -30.66 -3.19
N ILE A 280 28.70 -30.19 -2.51
CA ILE A 280 28.15 -30.86 -1.32
C ILE A 280 27.28 -32.06 -1.69
N GLN A 281 26.49 -31.97 -2.75
CA GLN A 281 25.62 -33.05 -3.21
C GLN A 281 26.38 -34.13 -3.98
N GLU A 282 27.60 -33.84 -4.44
CA GLU A 282 28.44 -34.77 -5.22
C GLU A 282 27.73 -35.24 -6.51
N SER A 283 26.91 -34.37 -7.09
CA SER A 283 26.06 -34.66 -8.26
C SER A 283 26.87 -34.97 -9.54
N GLY A 284 28.16 -34.61 -9.58
CA GLY A 284 29.05 -34.82 -10.73
C GLY A 284 28.70 -33.98 -11.97
N ALA A 285 27.60 -33.22 -11.93
CA ALA A 285 27.10 -32.33 -12.97
C ALA A 285 26.30 -31.17 -12.32
N GLN A 286 25.90 -30.19 -13.14
CA GLN A 286 25.04 -29.10 -12.67
C GLN A 286 23.75 -29.66 -12.05
N PRO A 287 23.39 -29.26 -10.81
CA PRO A 287 22.27 -29.85 -10.07
C PRO A 287 20.93 -29.49 -10.72
N GLY A 288 19.94 -30.37 -10.53
CA GLY A 288 18.58 -30.14 -10.99
C GLY A 288 17.80 -29.13 -10.12
N GLU A 289 16.69 -28.60 -10.62
CA GLU A 289 15.83 -27.67 -9.87
C GLU A 289 15.31 -28.28 -8.55
N ALA A 290 14.92 -29.56 -8.56
CA ALA A 290 14.44 -30.25 -7.35
C ALA A 290 15.54 -30.38 -6.28
N GLU A 291 16.75 -30.77 -6.68
CA GLU A 291 17.90 -30.91 -5.77
C GLU A 291 18.27 -29.58 -5.13
N VAL A 292 18.20 -28.49 -5.89
CA VAL A 292 18.46 -27.13 -5.40
C VAL A 292 17.36 -26.66 -4.44
N LEU A 293 16.09 -26.97 -4.71
CA LEU A 293 14.97 -26.62 -3.82
C LEU A 293 15.11 -27.29 -2.45
N ASP A 294 15.38 -28.60 -2.43
CA ASP A 294 15.61 -29.35 -1.18
C ASP A 294 16.82 -28.81 -0.42
N PHE A 295 17.89 -28.45 -1.14
CA PHE A 295 19.08 -27.84 -0.53
C PHE A 295 18.77 -26.48 0.09
N ILE A 296 18.09 -25.58 -0.63
CA ILE A 296 17.69 -24.25 -0.14
C ILE A 296 16.87 -24.38 1.15
N ALA A 297 15.91 -25.31 1.18
CA ALA A 297 15.08 -25.56 2.35
C ALA A 297 15.91 -26.08 3.53
N ALA A 298 16.79 -27.07 3.30
CA ALA A 298 17.64 -27.63 4.35
C ALA A 298 18.65 -26.61 4.91
N ALA A 299 19.21 -25.76 4.05
CA ALA A 299 20.19 -24.75 4.43
C ALA A 299 19.55 -23.49 5.04
N GLY A 300 18.22 -23.37 5.02
CA GLY A 300 17.50 -22.19 5.49
C GLY A 300 17.79 -20.94 4.65
N TRP A 301 18.12 -21.10 3.37
CA TRP A 301 18.46 -20.00 2.48
C TRP A 301 17.21 -19.19 2.11
N GLY A 302 17.33 -17.87 2.14
CA GLY A 302 16.21 -16.97 1.95
C GLY A 302 16.64 -15.52 1.77
N ALA A 303 15.65 -14.63 1.81
CA ALA A 303 15.86 -13.21 1.61
C ALA A 303 16.62 -12.62 2.80
N HIS A 304 17.63 -11.81 2.51
CA HIS A 304 18.27 -11.01 3.55
C HIS A 304 17.99 -9.52 3.30
N LEU A 305 17.23 -8.93 4.22
CA LEU A 305 16.76 -7.57 4.16
C LEU A 305 17.57 -6.72 5.14
N GLN A 306 18.18 -5.66 4.63
CA GLN A 306 18.91 -4.69 5.43
C GLN A 306 18.27 -3.31 5.27
N GLU A 307 17.92 -2.67 6.39
CA GLU A 307 17.62 -1.24 6.41
C GLU A 307 18.94 -0.48 6.48
N LEU A 308 19.29 0.24 5.41
CA LEU A 308 20.55 0.99 5.34
C LEU A 308 20.39 2.41 5.87
N ASN A 309 19.23 3.03 5.59
CA ASN A 309 18.86 4.36 6.05
C ASN A 309 17.37 4.38 6.43
N PRO A 310 16.94 5.28 7.34
CA PRO A 310 15.54 5.41 7.73
C PRO A 310 14.64 5.64 6.52
N ARG A 311 13.54 4.89 6.44
CA ARG A 311 12.52 5.12 5.41
C ARG A 311 11.91 6.52 5.54
N PRO A 312 11.64 7.22 4.42
CA PRO A 312 10.86 8.44 4.48
C PRO A 312 9.49 8.13 5.06
N LYS A 313 9.03 8.99 5.99
CA LYS A 313 7.70 8.85 6.60
C LYS A 313 6.63 8.81 5.49
N PRO A 314 5.70 7.83 5.50
CA PRO A 314 4.62 7.81 4.54
C PRO A 314 3.80 9.09 4.65
N LYS A 315 3.52 9.72 3.51
CA LYS A 315 2.81 11.00 3.46
C LYS A 315 1.45 10.86 2.81
N PHE A 316 0.44 11.43 3.45
CA PHE A 316 -0.88 11.60 2.86
C PHE A 316 -1.27 13.06 2.80
N ALA A 317 -2.22 13.38 1.94
CA ALA A 317 -2.91 14.67 1.95
C ALA A 317 -4.38 14.48 2.29
N PHE A 318 -4.98 15.47 2.93
CA PHE A 318 -6.39 15.47 3.20
C PHE A 318 -6.97 16.83 2.85
N VAL A 319 -8.03 16.82 2.04
CA VAL A 319 -8.70 18.04 1.59
C VAL A 319 -9.94 18.29 2.43
N ILE A 320 -9.95 19.43 3.12
CA ILE A 320 -11.10 19.92 3.86
C ILE A 320 -11.76 21.11 3.16
N HIS A 321 -12.93 21.47 3.66
CA HIS A 321 -13.61 22.69 3.28
C HIS A 321 -14.42 23.21 4.48
N PRO A 322 -14.64 24.53 4.59
CA PRO A 322 -15.44 25.08 5.67
C PRO A 322 -16.90 24.61 5.54
N LEU A 323 -17.43 23.91 6.55
CA LEU A 323 -18.85 23.51 6.61
C LEU A 323 -19.79 24.71 6.80
N ARG A 324 -19.29 25.75 7.48
CA ARG A 324 -19.99 27.01 7.75
C ARG A 324 -19.04 28.17 7.48
N THR A 325 -19.58 29.33 7.13
CA THR A 325 -18.77 30.53 6.85
C THR A 325 -17.90 30.97 8.04
N SER A 326 -18.34 30.70 9.26
CA SER A 326 -17.57 30.99 10.48
C SER A 326 -16.23 30.24 10.55
N LEU A 327 -16.16 29.03 10.00
CA LEU A 327 -14.95 28.19 10.00
C LEU A 327 -13.85 28.71 9.07
N ILE A 328 -14.19 29.60 8.12
CA ILE A 328 -13.18 30.28 7.29
C ILE A 328 -12.22 31.09 8.17
N ALA A 329 -12.73 31.67 9.25
CA ALA A 329 -11.94 32.47 10.19
C ALA A 329 -11.05 31.66 11.14
N ASN A 330 -11.10 30.32 11.10
CA ASN A 330 -10.18 29.48 11.86
C ASN A 330 -8.76 29.58 11.30
N ASP A 331 -8.63 29.85 10.00
CA ASP A 331 -7.36 30.21 9.39
C ASP A 331 -6.94 31.62 9.88
N PRO A 332 -5.74 31.76 10.49
CA PRO A 332 -5.22 33.04 10.95
C PRO A 332 -5.26 34.15 9.88
N ARG A 333 -5.06 33.79 8.60
CA ARG A 333 -5.07 34.72 7.46
C ARG A 333 -6.44 35.34 7.20
N PHE A 334 -7.52 34.69 7.66
CA PHE A 334 -8.90 35.08 7.39
C PHE A 334 -9.69 35.44 8.66
N ARG A 335 -9.04 35.61 9.82
CA ARG A 335 -9.71 35.99 11.09
C ARG A 335 -10.59 37.24 10.99
N TRP A 336 -10.19 38.21 10.16
CA TRP A 336 -10.92 39.46 9.92
C TRP A 336 -12.30 39.24 9.28
N THR A 337 -12.53 38.11 8.61
CA THR A 337 -13.80 37.77 7.97
C THR A 337 -14.96 37.60 8.96
N ARG A 338 -14.68 37.41 10.26
CA ARG A 338 -15.70 37.38 11.33
C ARG A 338 -16.53 38.66 11.40
N ARG A 339 -15.99 39.78 10.94
CA ARG A 339 -16.64 41.10 10.96
C ARG A 339 -17.40 41.42 9.68
N LEU A 340 -17.37 40.53 8.68
CA LEU A 340 -18.00 40.73 7.39
C LEU A 340 -19.33 39.98 7.25
N PRO A 341 -20.23 40.45 6.36
CA PRO A 341 -21.44 39.70 6.02
C PRO A 341 -21.10 38.30 5.49
N PRO A 342 -21.67 37.22 6.05
CA PRO A 342 -21.34 35.83 5.68
C PRO A 342 -21.44 35.53 4.18
N ARG A 343 -22.44 36.11 3.50
CA ARG A 343 -22.64 35.93 2.05
C ARG A 343 -21.49 36.48 1.21
N LEU A 344 -20.91 37.61 1.61
CA LEU A 344 -19.78 38.21 0.90
C LEU A 344 -18.51 37.38 1.10
N VAL A 345 -18.28 36.91 2.33
CA VAL A 345 -17.16 36.02 2.67
C VAL A 345 -17.24 34.73 1.86
N GLU A 346 -18.41 34.12 1.80
CA GLU A 346 -18.68 32.89 1.06
C GLU A 346 -18.38 33.03 -0.45
N LEU A 347 -18.86 34.12 -1.07
CA LEU A 347 -18.61 34.43 -2.49
C LEU A 347 -17.12 34.69 -2.79
N ALA A 348 -16.44 35.44 -1.92
CA ALA A 348 -15.02 35.74 -2.09
C ALA A 348 -14.16 34.48 -1.91
N ALA A 349 -14.44 33.68 -0.88
CA ALA A 349 -13.72 32.44 -0.59
C ALA A 349 -13.85 31.42 -1.73
N ALA A 350 -15.03 31.35 -2.38
CA ALA A 350 -15.26 30.54 -3.56
C ALA A 350 -14.44 30.96 -4.81
N GLN A 351 -13.67 32.06 -4.78
CA GLN A 351 -12.72 32.43 -5.83
C GLN A 351 -11.27 32.10 -5.48
N ILE A 352 -10.97 31.84 -4.21
CA ILE A 352 -9.62 31.52 -3.73
C ILE A 352 -9.25 30.10 -4.18
N PRO A 353 -8.06 29.85 -4.76
CA PRO A 353 -7.62 28.50 -5.10
C PRO A 353 -7.41 27.63 -3.84
N PRO A 354 -7.20 26.31 -3.99
CA PRO A 354 -6.85 25.47 -2.85
C PRO A 354 -5.62 26.01 -2.11
N LEU A 355 -5.66 25.98 -0.78
CA LEU A 355 -4.59 26.49 0.08
C LEU A 355 -4.04 25.38 0.97
N TYR A 356 -2.74 25.42 1.20
CA TYR A 356 -2.12 24.70 2.32
C TYR A 356 -2.53 25.35 3.64
N LEU A 357 -2.90 24.52 4.61
CA LEU A 357 -3.24 24.92 5.97
C LEU A 357 -2.12 24.56 6.94
N SER A 358 -1.84 23.27 7.07
CA SER A 358 -0.95 22.74 8.09
C SER A 358 -0.41 21.36 7.72
N ARG A 359 0.53 20.89 8.54
CA ARG A 359 1.07 19.54 8.47
C ARG A 359 0.63 18.80 9.72
N ILE A 360 0.09 17.60 9.52
CA ILE A 360 -0.30 16.68 10.58
C ILE A 360 0.91 15.82 10.93
N ARG A 361 1.27 15.75 12.22
CA ARG A 361 2.44 15.00 12.73
C ARG A 361 2.04 14.11 13.88
N GLY A 362 2.89 13.16 14.26
CA GLY A 362 2.70 12.37 15.48
C GLY A 362 1.69 11.22 15.38
N ILE A 363 1.13 10.96 14.18
CA ILE A 363 0.34 9.76 13.91
C ILE A 363 1.31 8.59 13.78
N ARG A 364 1.23 7.61 14.70
CA ARG A 364 2.16 6.47 14.72
C ARG A 364 1.40 5.15 14.76
N SER A 365 1.66 4.30 13.79
CA SER A 365 1.08 2.96 13.70
C SER A 365 1.50 2.10 14.90
N ARG A 366 0.53 1.48 15.59
CA ARG A 366 0.82 0.54 16.69
C ARG A 366 1.47 -0.76 16.21
N ALA A 367 1.15 -1.21 15.00
CA ALA A 367 1.69 -2.44 14.43
C ALA A 367 3.13 -2.31 13.92
N THR A 368 3.45 -1.19 13.27
CA THR A 368 4.74 -1.01 12.58
C THR A 368 5.68 -0.06 13.30
N GLY A 369 5.17 0.77 14.22
CA GLY A 369 5.94 1.83 14.86
C GLY A 369 6.28 3.01 13.92
N GLU A 370 5.97 2.92 12.63
CA GLU A 370 6.20 3.97 11.64
C GLU A 370 5.25 5.14 11.86
N GLU A 371 5.76 6.36 11.63
CA GLU A 371 5.00 7.60 11.75
C GLU A 371 4.53 8.07 10.37
N ALA A 372 3.23 8.33 10.22
CA ALA A 372 2.67 8.93 9.01
C ALA A 372 2.58 10.45 9.16
N GLU A 373 2.93 11.18 8.09
CA GLU A 373 2.83 12.64 8.02
C GLU A 373 1.66 13.05 7.12
N GLY A 374 0.77 13.91 7.61
CA GLY A 374 -0.37 14.40 6.84
C GLY A 374 -0.18 15.82 6.32
N ILE A 375 -0.77 16.13 5.18
CA ILE A 375 -0.81 17.46 4.58
C ILE A 375 -2.26 17.92 4.55
N LEU A 376 -2.61 18.96 5.29
CA LEU A 376 -3.96 19.48 5.31
C LEU A 376 -4.11 20.61 4.29
N LEU A 377 -5.02 20.41 3.34
CA LEU A 377 -5.36 21.36 2.30
C LEU A 377 -6.82 21.81 2.46
N THR A 378 -7.14 23.06 2.12
CA THR A 378 -8.53 23.52 2.04
C THR A 378 -8.90 23.91 0.62
N LEU A 379 -10.12 23.60 0.20
CA LEU A 379 -10.68 24.17 -1.04
C LEU A 379 -11.16 25.60 -0.88
N GLY A 380 -11.30 26.12 0.35
CA GLY A 380 -11.78 27.49 0.60
C GLY A 380 -13.23 27.77 0.16
N THR A 381 -14.02 26.75 -0.21
CA THR A 381 -15.41 26.91 -0.66
C THR A 381 -16.37 26.19 0.27
N THR A 382 -17.56 26.75 0.50
CA THR A 382 -18.60 26.14 1.34
C THR A 382 -19.42 25.10 0.55
N PRO A 383 -20.18 24.21 1.24
CA PRO A 383 -21.16 23.32 0.60
C PRO A 383 -22.12 24.04 -0.35
N ARG A 384 -22.62 25.20 0.09
CA ARG A 384 -23.60 25.98 -0.66
C ARG A 384 -23.04 26.46 -1.99
N GLU A 385 -21.82 26.98 -2.02
CA GLU A 385 -21.17 27.43 -3.25
C GLU A 385 -20.77 26.26 -4.16
N MET A 386 -20.34 25.13 -3.59
CA MET A 386 -20.05 23.94 -4.39
C MET A 386 -21.28 23.40 -5.12
N MET A 387 -22.45 23.38 -4.46
CA MET A 387 -23.68 22.88 -5.07
C MET A 387 -24.37 23.85 -6.03
N ARG A 388 -24.15 25.15 -5.87
CA ARG A 388 -24.65 26.16 -6.82
C ARG A 388 -23.89 26.18 -8.15
N ARG A 389 -22.72 25.57 -8.19
CA ARG A 389 -21.80 25.59 -9.33
C ARG A 389 -21.77 24.23 -10.02
N PRO A 390 -21.39 24.16 -11.30
CA PRO A 390 -21.24 22.88 -11.98
C PRO A 390 -20.13 22.04 -11.31
N PRO A 391 -20.23 20.70 -11.29
CA PRO A 391 -19.22 19.82 -10.66
C PRO A 391 -17.78 20.07 -11.11
N SER A 392 -17.60 20.52 -12.36
CA SER A 392 -16.28 20.90 -12.93
C SER A 392 -15.55 21.97 -12.12
N PHE A 393 -16.28 22.84 -11.40
CA PHE A 393 -15.70 23.83 -10.49
C PHE A 393 -14.94 23.14 -9.35
N THR A 394 -15.55 22.16 -8.70
CA THR A 394 -14.93 21.39 -7.61
C THR A 394 -13.81 20.50 -8.13
N TYR A 395 -14.00 19.84 -9.28
CA TYR A 395 -12.95 18.99 -9.87
C TYR A 395 -11.66 19.74 -10.18
N ARG A 396 -11.74 20.92 -10.80
CA ARG A 396 -10.53 21.72 -11.10
C ARG A 396 -9.75 22.06 -9.84
N ARG A 397 -10.46 22.31 -8.73
CA ARG A 397 -9.86 22.61 -7.44
C ARG A 397 -9.24 21.37 -6.79
N LEU A 398 -9.94 20.25 -6.81
CA LEU A 398 -9.43 18.96 -6.30
C LEU A 398 -8.19 18.49 -7.06
N ILE A 399 -8.18 18.59 -8.40
CA ILE A 399 -7.01 18.24 -9.21
C ILE A 399 -5.82 19.14 -8.89
N ARG A 400 -6.06 20.44 -8.68
CA ARG A 400 -5.00 21.37 -8.25
C ARG A 400 -4.48 21.02 -6.85
N ALA A 401 -5.35 20.63 -5.93
CA ALA A 401 -4.96 20.16 -4.60
C ALA A 401 -4.13 18.86 -4.67
N ALA A 402 -4.53 17.90 -5.52
CA ALA A 402 -3.78 16.66 -5.75
C ALA A 402 -2.36 16.94 -6.24
N ARG A 403 -2.20 17.82 -7.25
CA ARG A 403 -0.87 18.24 -7.76
C ARG A 403 -0.04 18.99 -6.71
N MET A 404 -0.69 19.74 -5.82
CA MET A 404 0.01 20.39 -4.71
C MET A 404 0.50 19.35 -3.69
N ALA A 405 -0.37 18.39 -3.34
CA ALA A 405 -0.06 17.29 -2.43
C ALA A 405 1.09 16.42 -2.95
N GLU A 406 1.04 16.03 -4.23
CA GLU A 406 2.09 15.29 -4.91
C GLU A 406 3.45 16.01 -4.84
N LYS A 407 3.50 17.31 -5.17
CA LYS A 407 4.72 18.12 -5.07
C LYS A 407 5.28 18.22 -3.65
N MET A 408 4.44 18.03 -2.65
CA MET A 408 4.83 18.02 -1.24
C MET A 408 5.18 16.60 -0.73
N GLY A 409 5.12 15.60 -1.62
CA GLY A 409 5.52 14.21 -1.39
C GLY A 409 4.41 13.32 -0.86
N ALA A 410 3.14 13.76 -0.84
CA ALA A 410 2.03 12.87 -0.51
C ALA A 410 1.85 11.80 -1.59
N GLN A 411 1.49 10.59 -1.18
CA GLN A 411 1.29 9.45 -2.07
C GLN A 411 -0.20 9.08 -2.22
N ILE A 412 -1.04 9.55 -1.30
CA ILE A 412 -2.50 9.39 -1.34
C ILE A 412 -3.19 10.68 -0.83
N MET A 413 -4.37 11.00 -1.38
CA MET A 413 -5.18 12.13 -0.97
C MET A 413 -6.63 11.74 -0.63
N GLY A 414 -7.07 12.11 0.57
CA GLY A 414 -8.46 11.94 1.01
C GLY A 414 -9.35 13.14 0.69
N LEU A 415 -10.60 12.86 0.32
CA LEU A 415 -11.63 13.85 -0.02
C LEU A 415 -12.61 14.04 1.14
N GLY A 416 -12.50 15.15 1.87
CA GLY A 416 -13.36 15.43 3.02
C GLY A 416 -14.78 15.91 2.67
N ALA A 417 -15.77 15.38 3.38
CA ALA A 417 -17.16 15.85 3.41
C ALA A 417 -17.76 16.11 2.01
N PHE A 418 -18.22 17.33 1.71
CA PHE A 418 -18.91 17.61 0.44
C PHE A 418 -18.04 17.46 -0.80
N THR A 419 -16.71 17.38 -0.66
CA THR A 419 -15.82 17.17 -1.80
C THR A 419 -15.95 15.77 -2.39
N SER A 420 -16.40 14.78 -1.62
CA SER A 420 -16.74 13.44 -2.11
C SER A 420 -18.21 13.32 -2.54
N VAL A 421 -19.09 14.18 -2.03
CA VAL A 421 -20.52 14.20 -2.40
C VAL A 421 -20.76 14.86 -3.76
N VAL A 422 -20.03 15.94 -4.05
CA VAL A 422 -20.20 16.70 -5.29
C VAL A 422 -19.52 15.99 -6.45
N GLY A 423 -20.31 15.66 -7.47
CA GLY A 423 -19.82 14.97 -8.67
C GLY A 423 -19.91 13.46 -8.59
N ASP A 424 -18.78 12.80 -8.87
CA ASP A 424 -18.60 11.37 -9.10
C ASP A 424 -17.75 10.70 -8.01
N ALA A 425 -17.67 11.33 -6.83
CA ALA A 425 -16.99 10.80 -5.64
C ALA A 425 -15.54 10.38 -5.89
N GLY A 426 -14.79 11.26 -6.58
CA GLY A 426 -13.35 11.14 -6.73
C GLY A 426 -12.87 10.46 -8.00
N ILE A 427 -13.75 9.82 -8.79
CA ILE A 427 -13.36 9.10 -10.03
C ILE A 427 -12.61 10.02 -11.00
N THR A 428 -13.17 11.19 -11.33
CA THR A 428 -12.51 12.16 -12.23
C THR A 428 -11.19 12.69 -11.67
N VAL A 429 -11.05 12.78 -10.35
CA VAL A 429 -9.83 13.29 -9.69
C VAL A 429 -8.73 12.23 -9.75
N ALA A 430 -9.06 10.99 -9.42
CA ALA A 430 -8.20 9.82 -9.50
C ALA A 430 -7.60 9.66 -10.91
N GLN A 431 -8.44 9.70 -11.95
CA GLN A 431 -8.01 9.62 -13.36
C GLN A 431 -7.06 10.76 -13.81
N LYS A 432 -6.94 11.84 -13.02
CA LYS A 432 -6.15 13.03 -13.36
C LYS A 432 -5.09 13.36 -12.31
N SER A 433 -4.79 12.39 -11.44
CA SER A 433 -3.85 12.48 -10.33
C SER A 433 -2.83 11.36 -10.43
N ASP A 434 -1.57 11.66 -10.12
CA ASP A 434 -0.50 10.66 -10.05
C ASP A 434 -0.34 10.07 -8.63
N ILE A 435 -1.20 10.49 -7.70
CA ILE A 435 -1.30 9.98 -6.33
C ILE A 435 -2.67 9.34 -6.12
N GLY A 436 -2.76 8.31 -5.28
CA GLY A 436 -4.02 7.61 -5.00
C GLY A 436 -5.08 8.52 -4.39
N ILE A 437 -6.35 8.26 -4.66
CA ILE A 437 -7.48 9.03 -4.13
C ILE A 437 -8.40 8.14 -3.32
N THR A 438 -8.89 8.66 -2.19
CA THR A 438 -9.99 8.03 -1.47
C THR A 438 -11.04 9.04 -1.00
N SER A 439 -12.30 8.64 -0.99
CA SER A 439 -13.40 9.40 -0.40
C SER A 439 -13.49 9.26 1.12
N GLY A 440 -12.83 8.26 1.73
CA GLY A 440 -12.92 8.01 3.17
C GLY A 440 -14.22 7.34 3.63
N ASN A 441 -15.07 6.92 2.69
CA ASN A 441 -16.41 6.41 3.03
C ASN A 441 -16.38 5.00 3.63
N SER A 442 -15.34 4.19 3.37
CA SER A 442 -15.29 2.81 3.86
C SER A 442 -15.09 2.75 5.37
N LEU A 443 -14.12 3.51 5.90
CA LEU A 443 -13.92 3.67 7.34
C LEU A 443 -15.06 4.45 7.98
N THR A 444 -15.70 5.38 7.25
CA THR A 444 -16.90 6.08 7.76
C THR A 444 -18.05 5.09 8.00
N VAL A 445 -18.29 4.15 7.08
CA VAL A 445 -19.28 3.07 7.29
C VAL A 445 -18.89 2.21 8.49
N ALA A 446 -17.61 1.81 8.59
CA ALA A 446 -17.14 1.00 9.71
C ALA A 446 -17.32 1.71 11.07
N ALA A 447 -16.94 2.98 11.16
CA ALA A 447 -17.09 3.81 12.37
C ALA A 447 -18.56 4.03 12.74
N THR A 448 -19.41 4.28 11.75
CA THR A 448 -20.85 4.43 11.93
C THR A 448 -21.45 3.16 12.54
N LEU A 449 -21.14 1.99 11.97
CA LEU A 449 -21.69 0.72 12.44
C LEU A 449 -21.15 0.33 13.82
N GLU A 450 -19.88 0.63 14.12
CA GLU A 450 -19.31 0.42 15.45
C GLU A 450 -19.96 1.35 16.49
N ALA A 451 -20.12 2.64 16.18
CA ALA A 451 -20.81 3.59 17.04
C ALA A 451 -22.28 3.19 17.27
N ALA A 452 -22.99 2.79 16.21
CA ALA A 452 -24.35 2.29 16.30
C ALA A 452 -24.46 1.04 17.17
N LYS A 453 -23.53 0.09 17.02
CA LYS A 453 -23.45 -1.11 17.85
C LYS A 453 -23.25 -0.74 19.33
N GLN A 454 -22.27 0.11 19.64
CA GLN A 454 -22.02 0.54 21.03
C GLN A 454 -23.23 1.26 21.63
N ALA A 455 -23.84 2.19 20.88
CA ALA A 455 -25.01 2.93 21.33
C ALA A 455 -26.22 2.02 21.60
N VAL A 456 -26.45 1.01 20.73
CA VAL A 456 -27.52 0.02 20.93
C VAL A 456 -27.24 -0.87 22.15
N LEU A 457 -26.01 -1.35 22.32
CA LEU A 457 -25.63 -2.12 23.51
C LEU A 457 -25.85 -1.29 24.79
N LEU A 458 -25.44 -0.03 24.77
CA LEU A 458 -25.62 0.92 25.86
C LEU A 458 -27.07 1.33 26.08
N MET A 459 -27.99 1.22 25.13
CA MET A 459 -29.41 1.56 25.36
C MET A 459 -30.29 0.35 25.66
N LYS A 460 -29.99 -0.82 25.09
CA LYS A 460 -30.93 -1.95 25.01
C LYS A 460 -30.46 -3.28 25.61
N GLY A 461 -29.18 -3.42 25.96
CA GLY A 461 -28.62 -4.72 26.38
C GLY A 461 -28.39 -5.66 25.21
N GLY A 462 -27.45 -6.59 25.36
CA GLY A 462 -26.79 -7.28 24.23
C GLY A 462 -27.61 -8.39 23.55
N ARG A 463 -28.42 -8.06 22.54
CA ARG A 463 -28.95 -8.99 21.50
C ARG A 463 -29.24 -8.30 20.16
N PRO A 464 -28.25 -8.17 19.26
CA PRO A 464 -28.41 -7.54 17.95
C PRO A 464 -29.54 -8.16 17.09
N GLU A 465 -29.80 -9.46 17.23
CA GLU A 465 -30.81 -10.21 16.48
C GLU A 465 -32.27 -9.85 16.82
N LYS A 466 -32.50 -9.09 17.91
CA LYS A 466 -33.82 -8.58 18.30
C LYS A 466 -34.03 -7.10 17.92
N VAL A 467 -33.04 -6.48 17.28
CA VAL A 467 -33.05 -5.07 16.91
C VAL A 467 -33.68 -4.91 15.54
N ARG A 468 -34.73 -4.08 15.43
CA ARG A 468 -35.17 -3.60 14.12
C ARG A 468 -34.37 -2.36 13.73
N ALA A 469 -33.68 -2.42 12.59
CA ALA A 469 -32.90 -1.29 12.08
C ALA A 469 -33.63 -0.58 10.93
N VAL A 470 -33.63 0.75 10.94
CA VAL A 470 -34.12 1.60 9.84
C VAL A 470 -32.94 2.38 9.27
N VAL A 471 -32.75 2.33 7.95
CA VAL A 471 -31.71 3.11 7.26
C VAL A 471 -32.37 4.18 6.39
N ILE A 472 -32.21 5.45 6.76
CA ILE A 472 -32.71 6.61 6.02
C ILE A 472 -31.61 7.15 5.11
N GLY A 473 -31.91 7.22 3.81
CA GLY A 473 -30.89 7.41 2.78
C GLY A 473 -30.27 6.08 2.33
N ALA A 474 -31.02 4.97 2.44
CA ALA A 474 -30.54 3.61 2.16
C ALA A 474 -29.93 3.43 0.75
N THR A 475 -30.35 4.21 -0.25
CA THR A 475 -29.80 4.10 -1.62
C THR A 475 -28.58 4.99 -1.87
N GLY A 476 -28.09 5.69 -0.84
CA GLY A 476 -26.84 6.45 -0.89
C GLY A 476 -25.62 5.56 -0.69
N SER A 477 -24.42 6.07 -0.96
CA SER A 477 -23.19 5.26 -0.92
C SER A 477 -22.96 4.60 0.44
N ILE A 478 -23.04 5.37 1.52
CA ILE A 478 -22.87 4.89 2.91
C ILE A 478 -24.09 4.05 3.33
N GLY A 479 -25.30 4.58 3.13
CA GLY A 479 -26.55 3.93 3.54
C GLY A 479 -26.74 2.54 2.94
N ALA A 480 -26.35 2.32 1.67
CA ALA A 480 -26.49 1.03 1.00
C ALA A 480 -25.64 -0.05 1.66
N VAL A 481 -24.40 0.27 2.02
CA VAL A 481 -23.50 -0.68 2.69
C VAL A 481 -23.86 -0.86 4.15
N CYS A 482 -24.26 0.21 4.85
CA CYS A 482 -24.83 0.10 6.20
C CYS A 482 -26.04 -0.85 6.21
N ALA A 483 -26.97 -0.72 5.27
CA ALA A 483 -28.14 -1.58 5.18
C ALA A 483 -27.78 -3.05 4.92
N ARG A 484 -26.83 -3.32 4.01
CA ARG A 484 -26.36 -4.68 3.71
C ARG A 484 -25.67 -5.33 4.91
N LEU A 485 -24.76 -4.61 5.58
CA LEU A 485 -24.06 -5.11 6.76
C LEU A 485 -25.00 -5.28 7.96
N LEU A 486 -25.94 -4.35 8.17
CA LEU A 486 -26.97 -4.49 9.19
C LEU A 486 -27.87 -5.70 8.93
N ALA A 487 -28.25 -5.96 7.67
CA ALA A 487 -29.08 -7.13 7.35
C ALA A 487 -28.39 -8.45 7.73
N GLN A 488 -27.07 -8.54 7.57
CA GLN A 488 -26.27 -9.69 8.03
C GLN A 488 -26.26 -9.82 9.56
N ALA A 489 -26.30 -8.70 10.29
CA ALA A 489 -26.19 -8.67 11.75
C ALA A 489 -27.54 -8.82 12.47
N VAL A 490 -28.56 -8.04 12.08
CA VAL A 490 -29.85 -7.94 12.80
C VAL A 490 -31.02 -8.63 12.10
N ARG A 491 -30.88 -8.96 10.80
CA ARG A 491 -31.87 -9.64 9.96
C ARG A 491 -33.24 -8.95 9.77
N ASP A 492 -33.60 -7.90 10.51
CA ASP A 492 -34.81 -7.08 10.26
C ASP A 492 -34.42 -5.62 9.94
N VAL A 493 -34.46 -5.27 8.64
CA VAL A 493 -33.99 -3.97 8.13
C VAL A 493 -35.05 -3.29 7.27
N VAL A 494 -35.31 -2.02 7.56
CA VAL A 494 -36.17 -1.14 6.76
C VAL A 494 -35.32 -0.15 5.99
N LEU A 495 -35.47 -0.13 4.67
CA LEU A 495 -34.78 0.74 3.73
C LEU A 495 -35.67 1.94 3.39
N ILE A 496 -35.20 3.14 3.70
CA ILE A 496 -35.91 4.40 3.40
C ILE A 496 -35.13 5.24 2.41
N ALA A 497 -35.73 5.52 1.24
CA ALA A 497 -35.17 6.43 0.23
C ALA A 497 -36.27 6.93 -0.74
N PRO A 498 -36.08 8.09 -1.40
CA PRO A 498 -37.14 8.68 -2.23
C PRO A 498 -37.39 7.96 -3.57
N ARG A 499 -36.50 7.04 -3.98
CA ARG A 499 -36.51 6.41 -5.32
C ARG A 499 -36.86 4.92 -5.23
N PRO A 500 -38.12 4.53 -5.51
CA PRO A 500 -38.57 3.14 -5.38
C PRO A 500 -37.74 2.14 -6.19
N GLU A 501 -37.34 2.50 -7.41
CA GLU A 501 -36.57 1.63 -8.30
C GLU A 501 -35.20 1.24 -7.71
N ARG A 502 -34.55 2.18 -7.02
CA ARG A 502 -33.27 1.94 -6.34
C ARG A 502 -33.44 1.15 -5.05
N LEU A 503 -34.54 1.39 -4.34
CA LEU A 503 -34.88 0.63 -3.13
C LEU A 503 -35.14 -0.84 -3.45
N LEU A 504 -35.90 -1.12 -4.51
CA LEU A 504 -36.20 -2.49 -4.93
C LEU A 504 -34.92 -3.23 -5.36
N ALA A 505 -34.02 -2.57 -6.10
CA ALA A 505 -32.73 -3.15 -6.46
C ALA A 505 -31.87 -3.48 -5.22
N LEU A 506 -31.76 -2.55 -4.26
CA LEU A 506 -31.01 -2.77 -3.02
C LEU A 506 -31.66 -3.88 -2.16
N LYS A 507 -32.99 -3.92 -2.10
CA LYS A 507 -33.73 -4.96 -1.40
C LYS A 507 -33.41 -6.35 -1.97
N GLN A 508 -33.54 -6.52 -3.30
CA GLN A 508 -33.23 -7.78 -3.98
C GLN A 508 -31.78 -8.20 -3.73
N GLN A 509 -30.85 -7.25 -3.77
CA GLN A 509 -29.45 -7.50 -3.48
C GLN A 509 -29.25 -8.02 -2.05
N ILE A 510 -29.86 -7.37 -1.04
CA ILE A 510 -29.75 -7.81 0.36
C ILE A 510 -30.36 -9.21 0.55
N GLU A 511 -31.52 -9.47 -0.04
CA GLU A 511 -32.20 -10.78 0.07
C GLU A 511 -31.38 -11.91 -0.58
N GLN A 512 -30.64 -11.62 -1.65
CA GLN A 512 -29.70 -12.56 -2.28
C GLN A 512 -28.46 -12.80 -1.42
N GLU A 513 -27.87 -11.74 -0.87
CA GLU A 513 -26.64 -11.81 -0.07
C GLU A 513 -26.88 -12.38 1.33
N THR A 514 -28.08 -12.19 1.89
CA THR A 514 -28.46 -12.64 3.23
C THR A 514 -29.82 -13.35 3.21
N PRO A 515 -29.87 -14.62 2.76
CA PRO A 515 -31.09 -15.40 2.76
C PRO A 515 -31.72 -15.47 4.16
N GLY A 516 -33.02 -15.18 4.25
CA GLY A 516 -33.78 -15.18 5.51
C GLY A 516 -33.81 -13.84 6.26
N ALA A 517 -33.18 -12.78 5.74
CA ALA A 517 -33.38 -11.43 6.24
C ALA A 517 -34.77 -10.89 5.85
N ARG A 518 -35.46 -10.25 6.79
CA ARG A 518 -36.68 -9.48 6.55
C ARG A 518 -36.28 -8.07 6.10
N VAL A 519 -36.52 -7.76 4.82
CA VAL A 519 -36.20 -6.46 4.23
C VAL A 519 -37.46 -5.74 3.77
N ILE A 520 -37.72 -4.56 4.34
CA ILE A 520 -38.85 -3.70 3.96
C ILE A 520 -38.30 -2.50 3.22
N ALA A 521 -38.89 -2.15 2.07
CA ALA A 521 -38.56 -0.93 1.34
C ALA A 521 -39.73 0.06 1.45
N ALA A 522 -39.44 1.30 1.79
CA ALA A 522 -40.44 2.37 1.83
C ALA A 522 -39.85 3.72 1.43
N THR A 523 -40.71 4.61 0.92
CA THR A 523 -40.30 5.96 0.50
C THR A 523 -40.38 6.98 1.64
N HIS A 524 -41.07 6.66 2.73
CA HIS A 524 -41.25 7.53 3.90
C HIS A 524 -41.00 6.76 5.22
N PRO A 525 -40.31 7.39 6.19
CA PRO A 525 -39.91 6.73 7.44
C PRO A 525 -41.04 6.59 8.47
N ASP A 526 -42.05 7.45 8.41
CA ASP A 526 -43.06 7.66 9.48
C ASP A 526 -43.78 6.39 9.96
N ALA A 527 -44.02 5.43 9.07
CA ALA A 527 -44.72 4.19 9.41
C ALA A 527 -43.83 3.17 10.14
N TYR A 528 -42.51 3.36 10.15
CA TYR A 528 -41.55 2.34 10.60
C TYR A 528 -40.66 2.80 11.76
N VAL A 529 -40.45 4.11 11.92
CA VAL A 529 -39.59 4.67 12.98
C VAL A 529 -40.14 4.44 14.40
N GLY A 530 -41.44 4.17 14.55
CA GLY A 530 -42.07 3.84 15.83
C GLY A 530 -41.74 2.44 16.36
N ASP A 531 -41.34 1.53 15.47
CA ASP A 531 -40.94 0.17 15.82
C ASP A 531 -39.42 -0.02 15.82
N ALA A 532 -38.67 1.01 15.43
CA ALA A 532 -37.24 0.95 15.21
C ALA A 532 -36.45 1.06 16.52
N ASP A 533 -35.47 0.17 16.69
CA ASP A 533 -34.53 0.20 17.80
C ASP A 533 -33.28 1.01 17.44
N LEU A 534 -32.85 0.89 16.19
CA LEU A 534 -31.73 1.61 15.59
C LEU A 534 -32.20 2.32 14.33
N ILE A 535 -31.89 3.61 14.22
CA ILE A 535 -32.08 4.40 13.01
C ILE A 535 -30.72 4.91 12.58
N ILE A 536 -30.29 4.64 11.34
CA ILE A 536 -29.11 5.26 10.75
C ILE A 536 -29.57 6.26 9.70
N THR A 537 -29.09 7.50 9.76
CA THR A 537 -29.39 8.54 8.77
C THR A 537 -28.12 8.91 8.00
N THR A 538 -28.16 8.80 6.67
CA THR A 538 -27.02 9.09 5.77
C THR A 538 -27.46 9.97 4.61
N THR A 539 -28.24 11.03 4.87
CA THR A 539 -28.78 11.85 3.80
C THR A 539 -27.81 12.96 3.37
N SER A 540 -27.95 13.40 2.12
CA SER A 540 -27.22 14.56 1.58
C SER A 540 -28.13 15.79 1.41
N SER A 541 -29.34 15.76 1.99
CA SER A 541 -30.29 16.85 1.84
C SER A 541 -29.91 18.02 2.75
N LEU A 542 -29.89 19.25 2.20
CA LEU A 542 -29.73 20.46 3.01
C LEU A 542 -31.07 21.02 3.54
N THR A 543 -32.20 20.46 3.10
CA THR A 543 -33.53 21.03 3.34
C THR A 543 -34.56 19.94 3.58
N GLY A 544 -35.34 20.09 4.66
CA GLY A 544 -36.46 19.21 5.01
C GLY A 544 -36.28 18.51 6.35
N LYS A 545 -37.39 18.18 7.02
CA LYS A 545 -37.37 17.28 8.18
C LYS A 545 -37.20 15.86 7.66
N VAL A 546 -36.01 15.28 7.86
CA VAL A 546 -35.67 13.92 7.41
C VAL A 546 -36.31 12.86 8.31
N ILE A 547 -36.41 13.15 9.61
CA ILE A 547 -36.99 12.26 10.61
C ILE A 547 -37.92 13.03 11.54
N ASN A 548 -39.08 12.42 11.84
CA ASN A 548 -39.97 12.93 12.87
C ASN A 548 -39.63 12.27 14.21
N VAL A 549 -38.82 12.97 15.02
CA VAL A 549 -38.36 12.48 16.33
C VAL A 549 -39.51 12.12 17.29
N ASP A 550 -40.66 12.78 17.16
CA ASP A 550 -41.80 12.59 18.05
C ASP A 550 -42.43 11.19 17.90
N LYS A 551 -42.19 10.53 16.75
CA LYS A 551 -42.68 9.17 16.45
C LYS A 551 -41.70 8.05 16.84
N LEU A 552 -40.51 8.38 17.33
CA LEU A 552 -39.50 7.37 17.67
C LEU A 552 -39.95 6.48 18.82
N LYS A 553 -39.60 5.19 18.76
CA LYS A 553 -39.72 4.26 19.87
C LYS A 553 -39.01 4.82 21.12
N PRO A 554 -39.60 4.75 22.33
CA PRO A 554 -38.86 5.09 23.54
C PRO A 554 -37.58 4.25 23.65
N GLY A 555 -36.45 4.89 23.97
CA GLY A 555 -35.15 4.22 24.04
C GLY A 555 -34.52 3.91 22.67
N ALA A 556 -35.05 4.45 21.57
CA ALA A 556 -34.45 4.31 20.25
C ALA A 556 -33.08 5.00 20.17
N VAL A 557 -32.20 4.42 19.36
CA VAL A 557 -30.90 4.99 19.00
C VAL A 557 -30.97 5.55 17.59
N VAL A 558 -30.57 6.80 17.41
CA VAL A 558 -30.41 7.45 16.10
C VAL A 558 -28.92 7.72 15.88
N CYS A 559 -28.31 7.07 14.89
CA CYS A 559 -26.96 7.37 14.45
C CYS A 559 -27.03 8.30 13.22
N ASP A 560 -26.68 9.56 13.43
CA ASP A 560 -26.73 10.63 12.42
C ASP A 560 -25.35 10.82 11.79
N VAL A 561 -25.23 10.39 10.53
CA VAL A 561 -24.00 10.45 9.73
C VAL A 561 -23.96 11.69 8.85
N ALA A 562 -25.08 12.40 8.72
CA ALA A 562 -25.14 13.54 7.84
C ALA A 562 -24.31 14.71 8.41
N ARG A 563 -23.62 15.40 7.50
CA ARG A 563 -22.96 16.68 7.79
C ARG A 563 -23.45 17.66 6.73
N PRO A 564 -24.29 18.66 7.08
CA PRO A 564 -24.86 18.95 8.41
C PRO A 564 -25.77 17.83 8.95
N PRO A 565 -25.99 17.75 10.29
CA PRO A 565 -26.84 16.73 10.92
C PRO A 565 -28.30 16.78 10.44
N ASP A 566 -28.91 15.60 10.30
CA ASP A 566 -30.32 15.39 9.95
C ASP A 566 -31.25 15.66 11.15
N VAL A 567 -30.78 15.44 12.39
CA VAL A 567 -31.51 15.72 13.63
C VAL A 567 -31.03 17.02 14.25
N LYS A 568 -31.97 17.90 14.63
CA LYS A 568 -31.65 19.14 15.36
C LYS A 568 -31.58 18.90 16.87
N GLU A 569 -30.75 19.67 17.55
CA GLU A 569 -30.64 19.63 19.01
C GLU A 569 -31.96 19.93 19.71
N GLU A 570 -32.72 20.92 19.21
CA GLU A 570 -34.07 21.25 19.69
C GLU A 570 -35.05 20.08 19.54
N ASP A 571 -34.92 19.29 18.46
CA ASP A 571 -35.76 18.12 18.22
C ASP A 571 -35.40 16.99 19.19
N ALA A 572 -34.11 16.72 19.39
CA ALA A 572 -33.64 15.73 20.36
C ALA A 572 -34.01 16.10 21.81
N ALA A 573 -33.99 17.38 22.18
CA ALA A 573 -34.36 17.86 23.51
C ALA A 573 -35.84 17.58 23.85
N ARG A 574 -36.74 17.53 22.85
CA ARG A 574 -38.16 17.16 23.04
C ARG A 574 -38.36 15.66 23.30
N ARG A 575 -37.36 14.84 23.00
CA ARG A 575 -37.34 13.39 23.22
C ARG A 575 -36.12 13.01 24.04
N PRO A 576 -36.06 13.41 25.32
CA PRO A 576 -34.88 13.13 26.15
C PRO A 576 -34.66 11.61 26.35
N ASP A 577 -35.69 10.80 26.13
CA ASP A 577 -35.70 9.34 26.18
C ASP A 577 -35.08 8.63 24.95
N VAL A 578 -34.70 9.35 23.90
CA VAL A 578 -33.97 8.78 22.75
C VAL A 578 -32.51 9.19 22.78
N LEU A 579 -31.64 8.34 22.25
CA LEU A 579 -30.22 8.62 22.12
C LEU A 579 -29.88 8.97 20.67
N VAL A 580 -29.42 10.19 20.44
CA VAL A 580 -28.89 10.62 19.13
C VAL A 580 -27.37 10.63 19.23
N VAL A 581 -26.69 9.94 18.32
CA VAL A 581 -25.22 9.88 18.27
C VAL A 581 -24.71 10.21 16.87
N GLU A 582 -23.54 10.84 16.81
CA GLU A 582 -22.83 11.14 15.56
C GLU A 582 -22.12 9.87 15.02
N SER A 583 -21.66 9.90 13.76
CA SER A 583 -21.12 8.74 13.01
C SER A 583 -19.82 8.09 13.50
N GLY A 584 -19.45 8.29 14.76
CA GLY A 584 -18.20 7.77 15.32
C GLY A 584 -16.98 8.53 14.81
N GLU A 585 -16.36 9.28 15.71
CA GLU A 585 -15.07 9.92 15.45
C GLU A 585 -13.94 9.00 15.88
N ILE A 586 -12.77 9.19 15.28
CA ILE A 586 -11.65 8.26 15.42
C ILE A 586 -10.52 8.95 16.15
N VAL A 587 -10.04 8.32 17.22
CA VAL A 587 -8.75 8.64 17.83
C VAL A 587 -7.66 7.99 16.99
N LEU A 588 -6.77 8.82 16.46
CA LEU A 588 -5.61 8.35 15.72
C LEU A 588 -4.50 7.94 16.71
N PRO A 589 -3.76 6.86 16.43
CA PRO A 589 -2.73 6.35 17.32
C PRO A 589 -1.52 7.30 17.38
N GLY A 590 -0.85 7.33 18.54
CA GLY A 590 0.27 8.22 18.81
C GLY A 590 -0.16 9.52 19.52
N GLN A 591 0.42 10.64 19.12
CA GLN A 591 0.09 11.98 19.64
C GLN A 591 -0.08 12.93 18.45
N PRO A 592 -1.20 12.81 17.71
CA PRO A 592 -1.36 13.55 16.48
C PRO A 592 -1.55 15.06 16.77
N ASP A 593 -0.73 15.88 16.12
CA ASP A 593 -0.89 17.33 16.04
C ASP A 593 -1.31 17.69 14.62
N PHE A 594 -2.53 18.19 14.47
CA PHE A 594 -3.08 18.58 13.17
C PHE A 594 -2.54 19.93 12.69
N GLY A 595 -1.94 20.75 13.56
CA GLY A 595 -1.44 22.10 13.25
C GLY A 595 -2.52 23.09 12.77
N PHE A 596 -3.80 22.68 12.81
CA PHE A 596 -4.97 23.45 12.40
C PHE A 596 -6.19 22.92 13.14
N ASP A 597 -7.10 23.82 13.53
CA ASP A 597 -8.35 23.47 14.18
C ASP A 597 -9.37 22.94 13.16
N ILE A 598 -9.53 21.62 13.13
CA ILE A 598 -10.49 20.89 12.28
C ILE A 598 -11.87 20.73 12.94
N ASP A 599 -12.15 21.48 14.02
CA ASP A 599 -13.38 21.44 14.80
C ASP A 599 -13.58 20.08 15.53
N MET A 600 -12.48 19.54 16.07
CA MET A 600 -12.44 18.25 16.78
C MET A 600 -11.57 18.30 18.04
N PRO A 601 -11.85 17.44 19.04
CA PRO A 601 -10.98 17.27 20.20
C PRO A 601 -9.54 16.86 19.82
N PRO A 602 -8.54 17.17 20.64
CA PRO A 602 -7.16 16.71 20.43
C PRO A 602 -7.10 15.18 20.24
N GLY A 603 -6.23 14.69 19.37
CA GLY A 603 -6.16 13.24 19.10
C GLY A 603 -7.18 12.72 18.09
N THR A 604 -8.28 13.45 17.89
CA THR A 604 -9.49 12.94 17.23
C THR A 604 -9.66 13.52 15.83
N ALA A 605 -10.07 12.68 14.88
CA ALA A 605 -10.32 13.04 13.50
C ALA A 605 -11.62 12.43 12.97
N TYR A 606 -12.13 13.04 11.89
CA TYR A 606 -13.21 12.44 11.10
C TYR A 606 -12.76 11.11 10.51
N ALA A 607 -13.67 10.13 10.45
CA ALA A 607 -13.39 8.81 9.88
C ALA A 607 -12.81 8.87 8.45
N CYS A 608 -13.23 9.83 7.62
CA CYS A 608 -12.68 9.99 6.28
C CYS A 608 -11.21 10.47 6.24
N LEU A 609 -10.79 11.31 7.20
CA LEU A 609 -9.38 11.67 7.38
C LEU A 609 -8.61 10.45 7.88
N SER A 610 -9.16 9.77 8.87
CA SER A 610 -8.54 8.58 9.47
C SER A 610 -8.36 7.44 8.47
N GLU A 611 -9.25 7.27 7.48
CA GLU A 611 -9.06 6.29 6.40
C GLU A 611 -7.78 6.60 5.61
N THR A 612 -7.57 7.88 5.32
CA THR A 612 -6.42 8.32 4.53
C THR A 612 -5.11 8.12 5.31
N ALA A 613 -5.12 8.46 6.60
CA ALA A 613 -4.00 8.22 7.50
C ALA A 613 -3.72 6.72 7.67
N LEU A 614 -4.78 5.90 7.77
CA LEU A 614 -4.69 4.45 7.91
C LEU A 614 -4.07 3.79 6.68
N LEU A 615 -4.53 4.18 5.49
CA LEU A 615 -3.96 3.72 4.21
C LEU A 615 -2.48 4.09 4.08
N ALA A 616 -2.10 5.30 4.52
CA ALA A 616 -0.70 5.71 4.52
C ALA A 616 0.16 4.92 5.52
N MET A 617 -0.35 4.63 6.72
CA MET A 617 0.32 3.76 7.69
C MET A 617 0.48 2.32 7.20
N GLU A 618 -0.45 1.83 6.38
CA GLU A 618 -0.38 0.51 5.77
C GLU A 618 0.49 0.48 4.50
N GLY A 619 0.90 1.64 3.97
CA GLY A 619 1.63 1.74 2.71
C GLY A 619 0.76 1.47 1.47
N LYS A 620 -0.57 1.55 1.61
CA LYS A 620 -1.54 1.28 0.55
C LYS A 620 -1.94 2.58 -0.15
N PHE A 621 -1.24 2.90 -1.24
CA PHE A 621 -1.35 4.18 -1.97
C PHE A 621 -2.15 4.10 -3.27
N GLU A 622 -2.96 3.06 -3.44
CA GLU A 622 -3.90 2.91 -4.56
C GLU A 622 -5.13 3.81 -4.42
N ASP A 623 -5.88 3.96 -5.51
CA ASP A 623 -7.24 4.44 -5.44
C ASP A 623 -8.10 3.47 -4.62
N TYR A 624 -8.60 3.95 -3.48
CA TYR A 624 -9.27 3.09 -2.51
C TYR A 624 -10.79 3.24 -2.60
N THR A 625 -11.42 4.09 -1.78
CA THR A 625 -12.88 4.23 -1.82
C THR A 625 -13.28 5.29 -2.85
N LEU A 626 -13.70 4.88 -4.05
CA LEU A 626 -14.17 5.78 -5.11
C LEU A 626 -15.62 5.52 -5.53
N GLY A 627 -16.26 6.55 -6.08
CA GLY A 627 -17.59 6.42 -6.65
C GLY A 627 -18.70 6.27 -5.61
N ARG A 628 -19.90 5.89 -6.09
CA ARG A 628 -21.11 5.77 -5.25
C ARG A 628 -21.42 4.35 -4.81
N ASN A 629 -20.72 3.36 -5.35
CA ASN A 629 -20.87 1.97 -4.96
C ASN A 629 -19.68 1.59 -4.08
N ILE A 630 -19.88 1.53 -2.78
CA ILE A 630 -18.82 1.16 -1.84
C ILE A 630 -18.81 -0.36 -1.72
N GLU A 631 -17.62 -0.95 -1.85
CA GLU A 631 -17.44 -2.40 -1.71
C GLU A 631 -17.43 -2.80 -0.24
N MET A 632 -18.22 -3.82 0.10
CA MET A 632 -18.34 -4.31 1.47
C MET A 632 -17.01 -4.88 2.00
N ASP A 633 -16.20 -5.49 1.12
CA ASP A 633 -14.91 -6.06 1.51
C ASP A 633 -13.89 -4.98 1.89
N ARG A 634 -13.93 -3.80 1.25
CA ARG A 634 -13.12 -2.63 1.66
C ARG A 634 -13.53 -2.10 3.02
N VAL A 635 -14.84 -2.09 3.35
CA VAL A 635 -15.30 -1.74 4.71
C VAL A 635 -14.76 -2.73 5.74
N LYS A 636 -14.83 -4.05 5.45
CA LYS A 636 -14.30 -5.10 6.33
C LYS A 636 -12.77 -5.01 6.47
N GLU A 637 -12.06 -4.72 5.39
CA GLU A 637 -10.61 -4.49 5.39
C GLU A 637 -10.25 -3.29 6.26
N MET A 638 -10.92 -2.16 6.08
CA MET A 638 -10.72 -0.96 6.91
C MET A 638 -10.97 -1.23 8.39
N TYR A 639 -11.99 -2.01 8.74
CA TYR A 639 -12.24 -2.40 10.13
C TYR A 639 -11.13 -3.29 10.69
N ARG A 640 -10.53 -4.19 9.91
CA ARG A 640 -9.36 -4.98 10.35
C ARG A 640 -8.12 -4.10 10.52
N LEU A 641 -7.86 -3.20 9.56
CA LEU A 641 -6.72 -2.29 9.60
C LEU A 641 -6.83 -1.29 10.75
N TRP A 642 -8.02 -0.79 11.04
CA TRP A 642 -8.31 0.01 12.22
C TRP A 642 -7.69 -0.64 13.46
N HIS A 643 -8.05 -1.89 13.74
CA HIS A 643 -7.54 -2.63 14.91
C HIS A 643 -6.04 -2.89 14.83
N LYS A 644 -5.53 -3.27 13.64
CA LYS A 644 -4.10 -3.51 13.40
C LYS A 644 -3.25 -2.29 13.79
N HIS A 645 -3.62 -1.11 13.30
CA HIS A 645 -2.83 0.10 13.50
C HIS A 645 -3.14 0.84 14.80
N GLY A 646 -4.16 0.41 15.56
CA GLY A 646 -4.50 0.97 16.87
C GLY A 646 -5.36 2.23 16.80
N LEU A 647 -6.22 2.35 15.80
CA LEU A 647 -7.28 3.36 15.83
C LEU A 647 -8.28 3.00 16.92
N GLU A 648 -8.97 4.00 17.47
CA GLU A 648 -10.03 3.78 18.47
C GLU A 648 -11.22 4.71 18.18
N LEU A 649 -12.40 4.34 18.64
CA LEU A 649 -13.55 5.25 18.61
C LEU A 649 -13.34 6.26 19.74
N ALA A 650 -13.48 7.56 19.48
CA ALA A 650 -13.29 8.62 20.48
C ALA A 650 -14.33 8.63 21.62
N GLY A 651 -15.26 7.67 21.61
CA GLY A 651 -16.47 7.66 22.40
C GLY A 651 -17.67 8.14 21.57
N LEU A 652 -18.87 7.87 22.07
CA LEU A 652 -20.10 8.33 21.43
C LEU A 652 -20.28 9.84 21.69
N ARG A 653 -20.58 10.61 20.66
CA ARG A 653 -20.90 12.04 20.77
C ARG A 653 -22.34 12.32 20.35
N SER A 654 -22.96 13.27 21.04
CA SER A 654 -24.29 13.80 20.76
C SER A 654 -24.20 15.32 20.73
N PHE A 655 -24.40 15.94 19.57
CA PHE A 655 -24.34 17.41 19.39
C PHE A 655 -23.02 18.03 19.88
N GLY A 656 -21.91 17.37 19.57
CA GLY A 656 -20.57 17.82 19.94
C GLY A 656 -20.16 17.51 21.39
N VAL A 657 -21.00 16.86 22.20
CA VAL A 657 -20.69 16.50 23.59
C VAL A 657 -20.56 14.98 23.73
N TYR A 658 -19.61 14.49 24.51
CA TYR A 658 -19.47 13.07 24.79
C TYR A 658 -20.64 12.53 25.63
N VAL A 659 -21.13 11.36 25.25
CA VAL A 659 -22.17 10.63 25.95
C VAL A 659 -21.54 9.91 27.13
N THR A 660 -22.02 10.21 28.35
CA THR A 660 -21.54 9.58 29.59
C THR A 660 -22.45 8.45 30.05
N ASP A 661 -21.96 7.61 30.95
CA ASP A 661 -22.75 6.52 31.54
C ASP A 661 -23.97 7.06 32.32
N GLU A 662 -23.85 8.22 32.97
CA GLU A 662 -24.98 8.88 33.64
C GLU A 662 -26.05 9.33 32.64
N LEU A 663 -25.62 9.89 31.50
CA LEU A 663 -26.56 10.29 30.44
C LEU A 663 -27.29 9.06 29.88
N ILE A 664 -26.58 7.95 29.67
CA ILE A 664 -27.20 6.69 29.23
C ILE A 664 -28.21 6.17 30.26
N ALA A 665 -27.84 6.13 31.54
CA ALA A 665 -28.73 5.69 32.62
C ALA A 665 -30.00 6.56 32.70
N GLU A 666 -29.85 7.87 32.58
CA GLU A 666 -30.98 8.80 32.59
C GLU A 666 -31.87 8.61 31.37
N LYS A 667 -31.30 8.46 30.17
CA LYS A 667 -32.06 8.18 28.94
C LYS A 667 -32.85 6.88 29.04
N ARG A 668 -32.25 5.81 29.58
CA ARG A 668 -32.93 4.54 29.85
C ARG A 668 -34.11 4.72 30.80
N ARG A 669 -33.91 5.41 31.93
CA ARG A 669 -34.97 5.70 32.91
C ARG A 669 -36.15 6.44 32.27
N LEU A 670 -35.86 7.49 31.49
CA LEU A 670 -36.88 8.27 30.78
C LEU A 670 -37.60 7.45 29.70
N ALA A 671 -36.89 6.54 29.02
CA ALA A 671 -37.49 5.60 28.08
C ALA A 671 -38.48 4.66 28.77
N GLU A 672 -38.12 4.10 29.92
CA GLU A 672 -39.02 3.24 30.71
C GLU A 672 -40.25 3.99 31.24
N GLU A 673 -40.08 5.23 31.70
CA GLU A 673 -41.19 6.09 32.11
C GLU A 673 -42.15 6.37 30.96
N ARG A 674 -41.62 6.69 29.78
CA ARG A 674 -42.44 6.91 28.59
C ARG A 674 -43.14 5.64 28.13
N ARG A 675 -42.48 4.47 28.20
CA ARG A 675 -43.13 3.18 27.90
C ARG A 675 -44.30 2.92 28.84
N ARG A 676 -44.13 3.18 30.14
CA ARG A 676 -45.22 3.08 31.14
C ARG A 676 -46.38 4.02 30.83
N GLN A 677 -46.10 5.28 30.46
CA GLN A 677 -47.13 6.25 30.07
C GLN A 677 -47.90 5.83 28.81
N LEU A 678 -47.24 5.15 27.88
CA LEU A 678 -47.84 4.66 26.63
C LEU A 678 -48.48 3.26 26.75
N GLY A 679 -48.46 2.65 27.94
CA GLY A 679 -48.98 1.29 28.15
C GLY A 679 -48.17 0.20 27.42
N LEU A 680 -46.90 0.46 27.11
CA LEU A 680 -46.00 -0.48 26.44
C LEU A 680 -45.31 -1.40 27.46
N PRO A 681 -45.00 -2.65 27.10
CA PRO A 681 -44.28 -3.57 27.98
C PRO A 681 -42.88 -3.03 28.32
N ALA A 682 -42.39 -3.34 29.53
CA ALA A 682 -41.03 -3.03 29.93
C ALA A 682 -40.01 -3.64 28.96
N GLU A 683 -38.92 -2.94 28.73
CA GLU A 683 -37.82 -3.44 27.92
C GLU A 683 -36.92 -4.32 28.79
N PRO A 684 -36.67 -5.60 28.44
CA PRO A 684 -35.81 -6.44 29.24
C PRO A 684 -34.36 -5.97 29.10
N VAL A 685 -33.84 -5.28 30.11
CA VAL A 685 -32.42 -4.95 30.22
C VAL A 685 -31.72 -6.14 30.88
N GLU A 686 -31.34 -7.14 30.09
CA GLU A 686 -30.42 -8.18 30.57
C GLU A 686 -28.98 -7.65 30.43
N GLY A 687 -28.23 -7.69 31.54
CA GLY A 687 -26.86 -7.17 31.67
C GLY A 687 -25.81 -7.97 30.91
#